data_AF-A0A0D2FTP8-F1
#
_entry.id   AF-A0A0D2FTP8-F1
#
_cell.length_a   1.000
_cell.length_b   1.000
_cell.length_c   1.000
_cell.angle_alpha   90.00
_cell.angle_beta   90.00
_cell.angle_gamma   90.00
#
_symmetry.space_group_name_H-M   'P 1'
#
loop_
_entity.id
_entity.type
_entity.pdbx_description
1 polymer ?
#
loop_
_entity_poly.entity_id
_entity_poly.type
_entity_poly.pdbx_seq_one_letter_code
_entity_poly.pdbx_strand_id
1 'polypeptide(L)'
;MADRDIYSATYSNVPVYELKIGNDHVMRRRSDDWVNATHILKIAGFDKPARTRILEREVQKGVHEKIQGGYGKYQGTWVPLNEGRMLAEKHDILDSISRIFDFVPGDRSPPPAPKHTTAASNRPKPPKQPAPPRKVQQQQQPPAQLQNSMPIQHHYPAVDGYETASIPYNGTDSREPSPETASFIAEDDFLPLSQNSVASRKRKRDFEELPQTVSELEHTMYGDELLDYFVTAGDDPIGSNILPPEPPLNFHVDRPIDNLGNNALHWACAMGDVVVARDLLSRGANPAAPNSSSAETPLIRAVLFTNNYDKKTFPKIVAMLAHTVVERDTYGATVFHHIAESTRTRSKWSCARYYCEVLINKMQEMGSNYVQALLTSIDHNHDTAALCAIRYGCVKVATFLLNHCPEAGDISNLKGETANDYLRALREKKSLKQPGSSPPRTGEPVSAKQSRRKRQKESVSRAASLVLDKIGPLMDEGSVKLADLYNKQMAEKDTEIAEAKQALTELENQRHKIRQETFSFMARAEDASKIPALRQEYEMCLSEMESLLENKEHITLQTEIFLQDQLTSPEAFRFPNIQPLSPDEIHAAAPWAVELNNQQQMRRLWVKEVAKLMGDAGASGRVGKHRKLVALATGLKEEELDAMSEELLESLQGNQPGGGAPQTPPN
;
A
#
# COMPACT_ATOMS: atom_id res chain seq x y z
N MET A 1 -26.80 -28.82 30.22
CA MET A 1 -26.11 -27.76 30.99
C MET A 1 -25.43 -26.82 30.00
N ALA A 2 -25.87 -25.55 30.00
CA ALA A 2 -25.19 -24.33 29.54
C ALA A 2 -24.68 -24.18 28.08
N ASP A 3 -25.65 -23.95 27.20
CA ASP A 3 -25.77 -22.94 26.12
C ASP A 3 -24.94 -21.62 26.27
N ARG A 4 -23.60 -21.63 26.25
CA ARG A 4 -22.79 -20.47 26.74
C ARG A 4 -21.56 -19.98 25.95
N ASP A 5 -21.52 -20.10 24.62
CA ASP A 5 -20.39 -19.53 23.84
C ASP A 5 -20.78 -18.42 22.83
N ILE A 6 -22.06 -18.25 22.51
CA ILE A 6 -22.54 -17.20 21.60
C ILE A 6 -23.18 -16.08 22.41
N TYR A 7 -22.67 -14.86 22.22
CA TYR A 7 -23.10 -13.67 22.94
C TYR A 7 -23.85 -12.71 22.03
N SER A 8 -24.79 -12.00 22.64
CA SER A 8 -25.42 -10.82 22.03
C SER A 8 -24.54 -9.59 22.28
N ALA A 9 -24.11 -8.91 21.22
CA ALA A 9 -23.37 -7.65 21.33
C ALA A 9 -23.86 -6.62 20.31
N THR A 10 -23.62 -5.33 20.58
CA THR A 10 -23.88 -4.25 19.64
C THR A 10 -22.61 -3.42 19.51
N TYR A 11 -22.07 -3.33 18.29
CA TYR A 11 -20.89 -2.53 17.98
C TYR A 11 -21.23 -1.48 16.94
N SER A 12 -20.91 -0.21 17.22
CA SER A 12 -21.21 0.91 16.32
C SER A 12 -22.69 0.97 15.88
N ASN A 13 -23.63 0.72 16.81
CA ASN A 13 -25.07 0.59 16.57
C ASN A 13 -25.52 -0.60 15.70
N VAL A 14 -24.62 -1.53 15.36
CA VAL A 14 -24.97 -2.75 14.62
C VAL A 14 -25.06 -3.95 15.59
N PRO A 15 -26.22 -4.61 15.71
CA PRO A 15 -26.37 -5.79 16.55
C PRO A 15 -25.75 -7.03 15.88
N VAL A 16 -24.95 -7.76 16.64
CA VAL A 16 -24.23 -8.97 16.20
C VAL A 16 -24.37 -10.11 17.19
N TYR A 17 -24.22 -11.34 16.69
CA TYR A 17 -23.86 -12.51 17.46
C TYR A 17 -22.34 -12.64 17.47
N GLU A 18 -21.74 -12.82 18.64
CA GLU A 18 -20.29 -12.97 18.81
C GLU A 18 -20.00 -14.35 19.41
N LEU A 19 -19.18 -15.15 18.73
CA LEU A 19 -18.64 -16.40 19.24
C LEU A 19 -17.17 -16.17 19.64
N LYS A 20 -16.84 -16.45 20.90
CA LYS A 20 -15.47 -16.30 21.42
C LYS A 20 -14.74 -17.63 21.42
N ILE A 21 -13.55 -17.67 20.82
CA ILE A 21 -12.68 -18.86 20.77
C ILE A 21 -11.29 -18.45 21.25
N GLY A 22 -10.95 -18.83 22.49
CA GLY A 22 -9.68 -18.44 23.12
C GLY A 22 -9.54 -16.92 23.26
N ASN A 23 -8.49 -16.36 22.64
CA ASN A 23 -8.23 -14.92 22.57
C ASN A 23 -8.89 -14.23 21.37
N ASP A 24 -9.46 -15.00 20.44
CA ASP A 24 -10.09 -14.51 19.22
C ASP A 24 -11.62 -14.64 19.28
N HIS A 25 -12.27 -14.00 18.32
CA HIS A 25 -13.73 -13.95 18.24
C HIS A 25 -14.16 -13.83 16.79
N VAL A 26 -15.32 -14.39 16.47
CA VAL A 26 -15.99 -14.26 15.17
C VAL A 26 -17.38 -13.66 15.38
N MET A 27 -17.78 -12.76 14.47
CA MET A 27 -19.04 -12.05 14.57
C MET A 27 -19.93 -12.34 13.36
N ARG A 28 -21.23 -12.45 13.61
CA ARG A 28 -22.31 -12.57 12.62
C ARG A 28 -23.35 -11.47 12.84
N ARG A 29 -23.69 -10.69 11.82
CA ARG A 29 -24.71 -9.63 11.91
C ARG A 29 -26.09 -10.22 12.04
N ARG A 30 -26.96 -9.53 12.79
CA ARG A 30 -28.36 -9.97 12.96
C ARG A 30 -29.31 -9.53 11.85
N SER A 31 -28.96 -8.49 11.11
CA SER A 31 -29.82 -7.90 10.07
C SER A 31 -29.88 -8.75 8.81
N ASP A 32 -28.75 -9.36 8.45
CA ASP A 32 -28.55 -10.00 7.14
C ASP A 32 -27.75 -11.31 7.22
N ASP A 33 -27.36 -11.74 8.42
CA ASP A 33 -26.55 -12.94 8.66
C ASP A 33 -25.15 -12.93 8.04
N TRP A 34 -24.61 -11.75 7.71
CA TRP A 34 -23.23 -11.65 7.22
C TRP A 34 -22.23 -11.93 8.33
N VAL A 35 -21.12 -12.58 7.98
CA VAL A 35 -20.07 -13.01 8.91
C VAL A 35 -18.77 -12.29 8.59
N ASN A 36 -17.99 -11.94 9.61
CA ASN A 36 -16.69 -11.30 9.42
C ASN A 36 -15.62 -12.32 8.99
N ALA A 37 -15.25 -12.30 7.69
CA ALA A 37 -14.23 -13.17 7.10
C ALA A 37 -12.83 -12.90 7.67
N THR A 38 -12.52 -11.66 8.07
CA THR A 38 -11.24 -11.34 8.70
C THR A 38 -11.08 -12.06 10.04
N HIS A 39 -12.17 -12.24 10.78
CA HIS A 39 -12.17 -13.02 12.02
C HIS A 39 -12.00 -14.51 11.79
N ILE A 40 -12.68 -15.06 10.76
CA ILE A 40 -12.53 -16.46 10.34
C ILE A 40 -11.05 -16.76 10.04
N LEU A 41 -10.39 -15.92 9.23
CA LEU A 41 -8.98 -16.12 8.88
C LEU A 41 -8.02 -15.91 10.07
N LYS A 42 -8.41 -15.08 11.05
CA LYS A 42 -7.65 -14.91 12.29
C LYS A 42 -7.69 -16.17 13.15
N ILE A 43 -8.87 -16.79 13.26
CA ILE A 43 -9.06 -18.06 13.97
C ILE A 43 -8.33 -19.21 13.26
N ALA A 44 -8.23 -19.16 11.92
CA ALA A 44 -7.42 -20.09 11.13
C ALA A 44 -5.89 -19.95 11.34
N GLY A 45 -5.43 -19.01 12.15
CA GLY A 45 -4.01 -18.85 12.48
C GLY A 45 -3.20 -18.03 11.47
N PHE A 46 -3.84 -17.42 10.46
CA PHE A 46 -3.13 -16.56 9.50
C PHE A 46 -2.73 -15.23 10.14
N ASP A 47 -1.49 -14.83 9.86
CA ASP A 47 -0.93 -13.54 10.26
C ASP A 47 -1.49 -12.38 9.42
N LYS A 48 -1.19 -11.14 9.80
CA LYS A 48 -1.81 -9.95 9.16
C LYS A 48 -1.54 -9.87 7.64
N PRO A 49 -0.30 -10.11 7.15
CA PRO A 49 -0.02 -10.16 5.71
C PRO A 49 -0.78 -11.28 4.98
N ALA A 50 -0.77 -12.52 5.49
CA ALA A 50 -1.44 -13.64 4.83
C ALA A 50 -2.97 -13.44 4.76
N ARG A 51 -3.59 -12.94 5.84
CA ARG A 51 -5.03 -12.61 5.84
C ARG A 51 -5.39 -11.59 4.77
N THR A 52 -4.57 -10.56 4.59
CA THR A 52 -4.82 -9.50 3.60
C THR A 52 -4.83 -10.09 2.19
N ARG A 53 -3.88 -10.98 1.89
CA ARG A 53 -3.78 -11.64 0.59
C ARG A 53 -4.94 -12.59 0.31
N ILE A 54 -5.35 -13.41 1.29
CA ILE A 54 -6.50 -14.31 1.14
C ILE A 54 -7.78 -13.49 0.92
N LEU A 55 -7.95 -12.39 1.67
CA LEU A 55 -9.08 -11.49 1.48
C LEU A 55 -9.08 -10.91 0.07
N GLU A 56 -7.98 -10.39 -0.44
CA GLU A 56 -7.90 -9.80 -1.79
C GLU A 56 -8.05 -10.82 -2.93
N ARG A 57 -7.50 -12.03 -2.76
CA ARG A 57 -7.43 -13.06 -3.82
C ARG A 57 -8.70 -13.90 -3.92
N GLU A 58 -9.36 -14.16 -2.80
CA GLU A 58 -10.45 -15.14 -2.74
C GLU A 58 -11.77 -14.51 -2.31
N VAL A 59 -11.74 -13.70 -1.25
CA VAL A 59 -12.96 -13.17 -0.64
C VAL A 59 -13.48 -11.92 -1.36
N GLN A 60 -12.60 -10.97 -1.69
CA GLN A 60 -12.94 -9.70 -2.33
C GLN A 60 -13.26 -9.82 -3.82
N LYS A 61 -13.05 -11.00 -4.42
CA LYS A 61 -13.53 -11.29 -5.78
C LYS A 61 -15.03 -11.58 -5.81
N GLY A 62 -15.60 -12.03 -4.69
CA GLY A 62 -17.03 -12.33 -4.54
C GLY A 62 -17.80 -11.20 -3.88
N VAL A 63 -19.04 -11.49 -3.46
CA VAL A 63 -19.89 -10.54 -2.74
C VAL A 63 -19.33 -10.33 -1.33
N HIS A 64 -18.94 -9.09 -1.03
CA HIS A 64 -18.32 -8.75 0.24
C HIS A 64 -18.56 -7.27 0.58
N GLU A 65 -18.38 -6.93 1.86
CA GLU A 65 -18.50 -5.57 2.38
C GLU A 65 -17.26 -5.28 3.23
N LYS A 66 -16.56 -4.20 2.91
CA LYS A 66 -15.35 -3.81 3.62
C LYS A 66 -15.66 -2.68 4.59
N ILE A 67 -15.63 -2.97 5.89
CA ILE A 67 -15.86 -1.98 6.94
C ILE A 67 -14.50 -1.47 7.43
N GLN A 68 -14.18 -0.21 7.13
CA GLN A 68 -12.96 0.49 7.54
C GLN A 68 -13.34 1.75 8.34
N GLY A 69 -12.66 2.01 9.47
CA GLY A 69 -13.02 3.10 10.40
C GLY A 69 -13.97 2.66 11.53
N GLY A 70 -14.03 3.43 12.63
CA GLY A 70 -14.86 3.08 13.80
C GLY A 70 -14.25 2.10 14.81
N TYR A 71 -15.10 1.38 15.57
CA TYR A 71 -14.68 0.49 16.66
C TYR A 71 -13.89 -0.73 16.14
N GLY A 72 -12.63 -0.86 16.54
CA GLY A 72 -11.66 -1.77 15.93
C GLY A 72 -12.02 -3.27 15.94
N LYS A 73 -12.85 -3.75 16.88
CA LYS A 73 -13.28 -5.17 16.90
C LYS A 73 -14.33 -5.52 15.83
N TYR A 74 -15.01 -4.52 15.26
CA TYR A 74 -16.06 -4.74 14.25
C TYR A 74 -15.54 -4.55 12.81
N GLN A 75 -14.32 -4.01 12.67
CA GLN A 75 -13.68 -3.78 11.39
C GLN A 75 -13.28 -5.08 10.71
N GLY A 76 -13.32 -5.09 9.37
CA GLY A 76 -12.95 -6.26 8.58
C GLY A 76 -13.75 -6.36 7.29
N THR A 77 -13.52 -7.46 6.58
CA THR A 77 -14.31 -7.84 5.40
C THR A 77 -15.43 -8.77 5.85
N TRP A 78 -16.66 -8.39 5.55
CA TRP A 78 -17.87 -9.15 5.83
C TRP A 78 -18.36 -9.85 4.57
N VAL A 79 -18.84 -11.07 4.73
CA VAL A 79 -19.30 -11.93 3.63
C VAL A 79 -20.64 -12.58 3.99
N PRO A 80 -21.45 -12.98 3.00
CA PRO A 80 -22.66 -13.77 3.23
C PRO A 80 -22.37 -15.05 4.02
N LEU A 81 -23.36 -15.53 4.77
CA LEU A 81 -23.24 -16.71 5.66
C LEU A 81 -22.68 -17.95 4.94
N ASN A 82 -23.14 -18.20 3.72
CA ASN A 82 -22.71 -19.36 2.91
C ASN A 82 -21.24 -19.25 2.49
N GLU A 83 -20.80 -18.07 2.05
CA GLU A 83 -19.40 -17.80 1.70
C GLU A 83 -18.49 -17.92 2.93
N GLY A 84 -18.94 -17.41 4.08
CA GLY A 84 -18.23 -17.57 5.35
C GLY A 84 -18.06 -19.04 5.76
N ARG A 85 -19.08 -19.88 5.52
CA ARG A 85 -19.00 -21.32 5.77
C ARG A 85 -17.99 -22.01 4.84
N MET A 86 -18.05 -21.72 3.53
CA MET A 86 -17.08 -22.28 2.57
C MET A 86 -15.65 -21.86 2.89
N LEU A 87 -15.43 -20.61 3.32
CA LEU A 87 -14.13 -20.14 3.75
C LEU A 87 -13.63 -20.88 5.00
N ALA A 88 -14.53 -21.19 5.94
CA ALA A 88 -14.21 -21.97 7.13
C ALA A 88 -13.88 -23.44 6.82
N GLU A 89 -14.59 -24.05 5.87
CA GLU A 89 -14.34 -25.42 5.38
C GLU A 89 -13.00 -25.51 4.67
N LYS A 90 -12.71 -24.55 3.77
CA LYS A 90 -11.46 -24.52 3.00
C LYS A 90 -10.20 -24.43 3.87
N HIS A 91 -10.32 -23.86 5.07
CA HIS A 91 -9.22 -23.69 6.02
C HIS A 91 -9.32 -24.62 7.24
N ASP A 92 -10.12 -25.69 7.15
CA ASP A 92 -10.25 -26.74 8.19
C ASP A 92 -10.61 -26.23 9.59
N ILE A 93 -11.30 -25.08 9.69
CA ILE A 93 -11.76 -24.51 10.96
C ILE A 93 -13.27 -24.60 11.18
N LEU A 94 -14.02 -25.18 10.23
CA LEU A 94 -15.47 -25.29 10.33
C LEU A 94 -15.91 -25.92 11.65
N ASP A 95 -15.26 -26.99 12.12
CA ASP A 95 -15.63 -27.67 13.36
C ASP A 95 -15.55 -26.75 14.59
N SER A 96 -14.63 -25.79 14.57
CA SER A 96 -14.39 -24.85 15.68
C SER A 96 -15.41 -23.69 15.69
N ILE A 97 -15.84 -23.23 14.51
CA ILE A 97 -16.75 -22.07 14.37
C ILE A 97 -18.16 -22.43 13.89
N SER A 98 -18.47 -23.71 13.64
CA SER A 98 -19.77 -24.24 13.20
C SER A 98 -20.96 -23.64 13.97
N ARG A 99 -20.78 -23.46 15.27
CA ARG A 99 -21.77 -22.90 16.18
C ARG A 99 -22.30 -21.53 15.77
N ILE A 100 -21.48 -20.63 15.19
CA ILE A 100 -21.95 -19.30 14.75
C ILE A 100 -22.74 -19.37 13.44
N PHE A 101 -22.46 -20.37 12.61
CA PHE A 101 -23.16 -20.60 11.34
C PHE A 101 -24.52 -21.29 11.56
N ASP A 102 -24.56 -22.27 12.45
CA ASP A 102 -25.77 -23.07 12.76
C ASP A 102 -26.69 -22.42 13.80
N PHE A 103 -26.30 -21.27 14.36
CA PHE A 103 -27.13 -20.57 15.34
C PHE A 103 -28.41 -20.04 14.71
N VAL A 104 -29.55 -20.58 15.16
CA VAL A 104 -30.89 -20.09 14.81
C VAL A 104 -31.47 -19.34 16.01
N PRO A 105 -31.79 -18.05 15.89
CA PRO A 105 -32.35 -17.29 17.01
C PRO A 105 -33.76 -17.79 17.36
N GLY A 106 -33.94 -18.29 18.58
CA GLY A 106 -35.26 -18.56 19.17
C GLY A 106 -35.84 -17.35 19.93
N ASP A 107 -37.06 -17.48 20.46
CA ASP A 107 -37.81 -16.43 21.19
C ASP A 107 -37.13 -15.88 22.47
N ARG A 108 -35.94 -16.37 22.82
CA ARG A 108 -35.11 -15.84 23.91
C ARG A 108 -33.69 -15.56 23.39
N SER A 109 -33.31 -14.29 23.36
CA SER A 109 -31.96 -13.87 22.96
C SER A 109 -30.90 -14.40 23.95
N PRO A 110 -29.72 -14.83 23.45
CA PRO A 110 -28.63 -15.33 24.28
C PRO A 110 -28.08 -14.26 25.23
N PRO A 111 -27.44 -14.66 26.35
CA PRO A 111 -27.01 -13.72 27.38
C PRO A 111 -26.01 -12.68 26.83
N PRO A 112 -26.07 -11.42 27.31
CA PRO A 112 -25.11 -10.39 26.94
C PRO A 112 -23.69 -10.79 27.39
N ALA A 113 -22.69 -10.47 26.57
CA ALA A 113 -21.29 -10.75 26.87
C ALA A 113 -20.87 -10.19 28.25
N PRO A 114 -19.99 -10.87 29.01
CA PRO A 114 -19.52 -10.38 30.30
C PRO A 114 -18.83 -9.02 30.16
N LYS A 115 -19.51 -7.98 30.65
CA LYS A 115 -19.11 -6.56 30.83
C LYS A 115 -17.76 -6.15 30.20
N HIS A 116 -17.82 -5.63 28.98
CA HIS A 116 -16.90 -4.57 28.56
C HIS A 116 -17.44 -3.22 29.04
N THR A 117 -16.58 -2.48 29.73
CA THR A 117 -16.75 -1.07 30.09
C THR A 117 -17.06 -0.23 28.86
N THR A 118 -18.31 0.19 28.73
CA THR A 118 -18.73 1.25 27.82
C THR A 118 -18.28 2.60 28.40
N ALA A 119 -17.28 3.24 27.79
CA ALA A 119 -17.07 4.67 27.95
C ALA A 119 -18.11 5.42 27.10
N ALA A 120 -19.34 5.48 27.61
CA ALA A 120 -20.35 6.46 27.22
C ALA A 120 -21.09 6.90 28.48
N SER A 121 -21.03 8.21 28.72
CA SER A 121 -21.56 8.92 29.88
C SER A 121 -23.05 8.65 30.10
N ASN A 122 -23.38 7.90 31.15
CA ASN A 122 -24.68 7.95 31.82
C ASN A 122 -24.44 8.05 33.34
N ARG A 123 -24.21 9.28 33.83
CA ARG A 123 -24.23 9.57 35.26
C ARG A 123 -25.70 9.72 35.72
N PRO A 124 -26.15 8.97 36.73
CA PRO A 124 -27.49 9.14 37.31
C PRO A 124 -27.63 10.48 38.05
N LYS A 125 -28.77 11.15 37.86
CA LYS A 125 -29.21 12.31 38.65
C LYS A 125 -29.56 11.88 40.08
N PRO A 126 -29.06 12.55 41.14
CA PRO A 126 -29.58 12.35 42.50
C PRO A 126 -30.90 13.13 42.73
N PRO A 127 -31.77 12.68 43.65
CA PRO A 127 -33.10 13.25 43.88
C PRO A 127 -33.07 14.53 44.75
N LYS A 128 -34.06 15.41 44.52
CA LYS A 128 -34.30 16.66 45.26
C LYS A 128 -35.05 16.44 46.58
N GLN A 129 -34.71 17.24 47.61
CA GLN A 129 -35.62 17.71 48.68
C GLN A 129 -35.02 18.99 49.37
N PRO A 130 -35.76 19.79 50.17
CA PRO A 130 -36.16 21.18 49.84
C PRO A 130 -35.47 22.34 50.61
N ALA A 131 -35.78 23.58 50.19
CA ALA A 131 -35.18 24.90 50.52
C ALA A 131 -35.41 25.46 51.95
N PRO A 132 -34.71 26.54 52.38
CA PRO A 132 -35.19 27.94 52.24
C PRO A 132 -34.04 29.03 52.14
N PRO A 133 -34.26 30.36 52.30
CA PRO A 133 -34.90 31.29 51.36
C PRO A 133 -34.07 32.59 51.00
N ARG A 134 -34.44 33.19 49.86
CA ARG A 134 -34.54 34.63 49.47
C ARG A 134 -33.45 35.67 49.84
N LYS A 135 -33.00 36.42 48.82
CA LYS A 135 -33.35 37.86 48.56
C LYS A 135 -32.90 38.29 47.13
N VAL A 136 -33.80 38.56 46.18
CA VAL A 136 -34.33 39.88 45.67
C VAL A 136 -33.20 40.89 45.33
N GLN A 137 -33.05 41.45 44.11
CA GLN A 137 -33.93 42.38 43.37
C GLN A 137 -33.45 42.55 41.89
N GLN A 138 -34.37 42.53 40.92
CA GLN A 138 -34.83 43.65 40.03
C GLN A 138 -33.83 44.01 38.90
N GLN A 139 -34.19 44.39 37.66
CA GLN A 139 -35.44 44.78 37.00
C GLN A 139 -35.21 44.83 35.46
N GLN A 140 -36.24 44.45 34.69
CA GLN A 140 -36.85 45.07 33.48
C GLN A 140 -36.03 45.49 32.22
N GLN A 141 -36.70 45.31 31.06
CA GLN A 141 -36.29 45.43 29.65
C GLN A 141 -36.36 46.90 29.09
N PRO A 142 -36.41 47.16 27.75
CA PRO A 142 -35.37 47.57 26.78
C PRO A 142 -35.68 49.00 26.20
N PRO A 143 -35.41 49.42 24.92
CA PRO A 143 -34.34 49.21 23.92
C PRO A 143 -33.69 50.55 23.41
N ALA A 144 -32.63 50.49 22.56
CA ALA A 144 -32.39 51.31 21.33
C ALA A 144 -30.90 51.69 21.04
N GLN A 145 -30.47 51.29 19.83
CA GLN A 145 -29.73 52.01 18.78
C GLN A 145 -28.35 52.71 19.01
N LEU A 146 -27.44 52.32 18.09
CA LEU A 146 -26.40 53.06 17.34
C LEU A 146 -24.94 53.13 17.84
N GLN A 147 -24.07 52.79 16.86
CA GLN A 147 -22.69 53.22 16.60
C GLN A 147 -21.47 52.43 17.14
N ASN A 148 -20.88 51.72 16.17
CA ASN A 148 -19.48 51.73 15.71
C ASN A 148 -18.30 51.34 16.62
N SER A 149 -17.47 50.49 16.00
CA SER A 149 -16.01 50.31 16.11
C SER A 149 -15.45 49.36 17.18
N MET A 150 -14.84 48.27 16.69
CA MET A 150 -13.95 47.38 17.42
C MET A 150 -12.57 47.41 16.75
N PRO A 151 -11.48 47.33 17.53
CA PRO A 151 -10.34 46.53 17.14
C PRO A 151 -10.03 45.44 18.19
N ILE A 152 -9.47 44.34 17.68
CA ILE A 152 -9.08 43.12 18.38
C ILE A 152 -7.68 43.28 18.99
N GLN A 153 -7.49 42.81 20.24
CA GLN A 153 -6.18 42.56 20.82
C GLN A 153 -6.16 41.27 21.67
N HIS A 154 -5.01 40.59 21.59
CA HIS A 154 -4.63 39.28 22.12
C HIS A 154 -4.80 39.05 23.64
N HIS A 155 -4.95 37.78 24.04
CA HIS A 155 -4.29 37.24 25.24
C HIS A 155 -4.22 35.69 25.29
N TYR A 156 -3.00 35.17 25.51
CA TYR A 156 -2.69 33.88 26.16
C TYR A 156 -2.78 34.04 27.69
N PRO A 157 -2.97 32.98 28.50
CA PRO A 157 -1.87 32.27 29.20
C PRO A 157 -2.23 30.77 29.52
N ALA A 158 -1.48 29.88 30.20
CA ALA A 158 -0.09 29.67 30.64
C ALA A 158 0.05 28.21 31.17
N VAL A 159 1.30 27.84 31.43
CA VAL A 159 1.97 26.60 31.88
C VAL A 159 1.77 26.17 33.35
N ASP A 160 2.03 24.88 33.63
CA ASP A 160 2.74 24.28 34.80
C ASP A 160 3.00 22.78 34.47
N GLY A 161 4.05 22.03 34.87
CA GLY A 161 5.21 22.20 35.75
C GLY A 161 5.75 20.80 36.16
N TYR A 162 7.07 20.61 36.02
CA TYR A 162 7.99 19.46 36.21
C TYR A 162 7.82 18.46 37.39
N GLU A 163 8.39 17.24 37.24
CA GLU A 163 9.43 16.73 38.17
C GLU A 163 10.32 15.60 37.59
N THR A 164 11.59 15.58 38.04
CA THR A 164 12.76 14.79 37.60
C THR A 164 13.28 13.93 38.75
N ALA A 165 13.80 12.72 38.50
CA ALA A 165 14.83 12.09 39.36
C ALA A 165 15.64 11.01 38.61
N SER A 166 16.89 10.82 39.03
CA SER A 166 17.99 10.18 38.29
C SER A 166 18.78 9.13 39.12
N ILE A 167 19.28 8.06 38.45
CA ILE A 167 20.52 7.24 38.68
C ILE A 167 20.49 6.21 39.86
N PRO A 168 21.29 5.07 39.92
CA PRO A 168 22.33 4.46 39.04
C PRO A 168 22.20 2.93 38.73
N TYR A 169 23.16 2.44 37.93
CA TYR A 169 23.48 1.06 37.51
C TYR A 169 24.07 0.16 38.63
N ASN A 170 23.70 -1.13 38.68
CA ASN A 170 24.61 -2.24 38.99
C ASN A 170 24.10 -3.58 38.44
N GLY A 171 25.00 -4.43 37.94
CA GLY A 171 24.67 -5.65 37.19
C GLY A 171 24.33 -6.87 38.06
N THR A 172 23.58 -7.81 37.48
CA THR A 172 23.72 -9.27 37.64
C THR A 172 22.82 -10.00 36.66
N ASP A 173 23.33 -11.14 36.22
CA ASP A 173 22.85 -12.07 35.20
C ASP A 173 21.49 -12.71 35.56
N SER A 174 20.56 -12.84 34.61
CA SER A 174 19.45 -13.82 34.62
C SER A 174 18.71 -13.85 33.28
N ARG A 175 18.66 -15.05 32.68
CA ARG A 175 17.90 -15.44 31.48
C ARG A 175 16.40 -15.42 31.76
N GLU A 176 15.63 -15.08 30.71
CA GLU A 176 14.27 -15.53 30.30
C GLU A 176 13.55 -14.38 29.53
N PRO A 177 12.53 -14.67 28.69
CA PRO A 177 12.45 -14.23 27.30
C PRO A 177 11.66 -12.93 27.13
N SER A 178 12.13 -12.06 26.23
CA SER A 178 11.44 -10.81 25.90
C SER A 178 10.56 -10.98 24.66
N PRO A 179 9.32 -10.48 24.66
CA PRO A 179 8.40 -10.54 23.53
C PRO A 179 8.77 -9.55 22.42
N GLU A 180 8.41 -9.96 21.20
CA GLU A 180 8.71 -9.35 19.91
C GLU A 180 8.35 -7.87 19.85
N THR A 181 9.36 -7.03 19.65
CA THR A 181 9.21 -5.60 19.40
C THR A 181 9.12 -5.37 17.89
N ALA A 182 7.98 -4.82 17.48
CA ALA A 182 7.74 -4.28 16.15
C ALA A 182 8.85 -3.31 15.74
N SER A 183 9.52 -3.60 14.62
CA SER A 183 10.51 -2.70 14.03
C SER A 183 9.78 -1.52 13.38
N PHE A 184 9.92 -0.34 13.99
CA PHE A 184 9.80 0.95 13.32
C PHE A 184 10.74 0.97 12.10
N ILE A 185 10.21 1.29 10.92
CA ILE A 185 11.00 1.56 9.72
C ILE A 185 10.94 3.08 9.50
N ALA A 186 12.11 3.71 9.45
CA ALA A 186 12.29 5.09 9.05
C ALA A 186 12.24 5.20 7.51
N GLU A 187 11.61 6.25 7.02
CA GLU A 187 11.04 6.40 5.66
C GLU A 187 12.01 6.79 4.52
N ASP A 188 13.32 6.83 4.70
CA ASP A 188 14.20 7.57 3.76
C ASP A 188 15.11 6.77 2.81
N ASP A 189 14.82 5.50 2.48
CA ASP A 189 15.66 4.74 1.53
C ASP A 189 14.88 3.81 0.58
N PHE A 190 13.73 4.28 0.08
CA PHE A 190 13.01 3.63 -1.02
C PHE A 190 13.34 4.32 -2.37
N LEU A 191 14.02 3.61 -3.27
CA LEU A 191 13.70 3.76 -4.70
C LEU A 191 12.23 3.33 -4.89
N PRO A 192 11.43 4.02 -5.73
CA PRO A 192 9.98 4.00 -5.63
C PRO A 192 9.42 2.63 -6.07
N LEU A 193 9.26 1.72 -5.12
CA LEU A 193 8.34 0.60 -5.26
C LEU A 193 6.95 1.18 -5.05
N SER A 194 6.15 1.15 -6.12
CA SER A 194 4.76 1.56 -6.06
C SER A 194 4.03 0.76 -4.98
N GLN A 195 3.58 1.44 -3.94
CA GLN A 195 2.39 1.04 -3.19
C GLN A 195 1.19 1.12 -4.13
N ASN A 196 0.93 0.02 -4.85
CA ASN A 196 -0.35 -0.35 -5.44
C ASN A 196 -0.17 -1.70 -6.13
N SER A 197 -0.63 -2.75 -5.46
CA SER A 197 -0.77 -4.13 -5.95
C SER A 197 -1.86 -4.23 -7.03
N VAL A 198 -1.80 -3.37 -8.04
CA VAL A 198 -2.66 -3.37 -9.24
C VAL A 198 -1.80 -3.50 -10.51
N ALA A 199 -0.47 -3.55 -10.35
CA ALA A 199 0.50 -3.50 -11.44
C ALA A 199 0.53 -4.75 -12.34
N SER A 200 -0.09 -5.88 -11.97
CA SER A 200 -0.21 -7.00 -12.91
C SER A 200 -1.26 -6.77 -14.01
N ARG A 201 -2.22 -5.86 -13.81
CA ARG A 201 -3.25 -5.53 -14.83
C ARG A 201 -2.89 -4.33 -15.70
N LYS A 202 -1.75 -3.70 -15.45
CA LYS A 202 -1.23 -2.56 -16.22
C LYS A 202 0.20 -2.84 -16.70
N ARG A 203 0.44 -3.99 -17.34
CA ARG A 203 1.42 -3.99 -18.44
C ARG A 203 0.84 -3.06 -19.49
N LYS A 204 1.40 -1.85 -19.55
CA LYS A 204 1.27 -0.98 -20.70
C LYS A 204 1.72 -1.82 -21.90
N ARG A 205 0.76 -2.35 -22.66
CA ARG A 205 1.00 -2.74 -24.05
C ARG A 205 1.45 -1.45 -24.72
N ASP A 206 2.76 -1.24 -24.82
CA ASP A 206 3.25 -0.47 -25.95
C ASP A 206 2.75 -1.23 -27.18
N PHE A 207 1.90 -0.55 -27.92
CA PHE A 207 1.10 -1.10 -29.00
C PHE A 207 1.99 -1.28 -30.23
N GLU A 208 2.99 -2.15 -30.14
CA GLU A 208 3.87 -2.44 -31.28
C GLU A 208 4.31 -3.90 -31.44
N GLU A 209 4.07 -4.81 -30.48
CA GLU A 209 4.31 -6.24 -30.72
C GLU A 209 3.14 -7.09 -30.18
N LEU A 210 2.25 -7.52 -31.09
CA LEU A 210 1.38 -8.67 -30.81
C LEU A 210 2.28 -9.91 -30.63
N PRO A 211 2.04 -10.77 -29.63
CA PRO A 211 2.61 -12.12 -29.59
C PRO A 211 2.34 -12.80 -30.93
N GLN A 212 3.36 -13.04 -31.73
CA GLN A 212 3.16 -13.53 -33.10
C GLN A 212 2.90 -15.04 -33.13
N THR A 213 3.11 -15.74 -32.01
CA THR A 213 3.01 -17.20 -31.93
C THR A 213 2.36 -17.69 -30.64
N VAL A 214 1.67 -18.84 -30.68
CA VAL A 214 1.05 -19.50 -29.51
C VAL A 214 2.08 -19.79 -28.42
N SER A 215 3.29 -20.21 -28.81
CA SER A 215 4.40 -20.47 -27.89
C SER A 215 4.85 -19.22 -27.11
N GLU A 216 4.74 -18.03 -27.69
CA GLU A 216 5.07 -16.78 -27.02
C GLU A 216 4.03 -16.38 -25.96
N LEU A 217 2.75 -16.64 -26.24
CA LEU A 217 1.69 -16.47 -25.27
C LEU A 217 1.87 -17.43 -24.08
N GLU A 218 2.15 -18.71 -24.34
CA GLU A 218 2.39 -19.73 -23.31
C GLU A 218 3.59 -19.38 -22.42
N HIS A 219 4.70 -18.92 -23.01
CA HIS A 219 5.87 -18.46 -22.23
C HIS A 219 5.52 -17.29 -21.31
N THR A 220 4.75 -16.32 -21.83
CA THR A 220 4.34 -15.15 -21.06
C THR A 220 3.41 -15.55 -19.91
N MET A 221 2.46 -16.45 -20.15
CA MET A 221 1.56 -16.94 -19.10
C MET A 221 2.31 -17.70 -18.01
N TYR A 222 3.19 -18.62 -18.39
CA TYR A 222 3.99 -19.37 -17.42
C TYR A 222 4.95 -18.47 -16.64
N GLY A 223 5.59 -17.49 -17.31
CA GLY A 223 6.42 -16.49 -16.64
C GLY A 223 5.64 -15.72 -15.57
N ASP A 224 4.40 -15.34 -15.87
CA ASP A 224 3.53 -14.61 -14.95
C ASP A 224 3.10 -15.48 -13.76
N GLU A 225 2.75 -16.74 -13.98
CA GLU A 225 2.43 -17.70 -12.92
C GLU A 225 3.63 -17.98 -12.01
N LEU A 226 4.83 -18.10 -12.59
CA LEU A 226 6.05 -18.33 -11.83
C LEU A 226 6.43 -17.12 -10.98
N LEU A 227 6.22 -15.90 -11.48
CA LEU A 227 6.38 -14.67 -10.70
C LEU A 227 5.35 -14.59 -9.57
N ASP A 228 4.08 -14.96 -9.80
CA ASP A 228 3.06 -15.03 -8.74
C ASP A 228 3.43 -16.06 -7.67
N TYR A 229 3.96 -17.22 -8.07
CA TYR A 229 4.49 -18.22 -7.15
C TYR A 229 5.61 -17.64 -6.28
N PHE A 230 6.61 -16.98 -6.86
CA PHE A 230 7.71 -16.39 -6.10
C PHE A 230 7.24 -15.32 -5.10
N VAL A 231 6.26 -14.50 -5.47
CA VAL A 231 5.70 -13.46 -4.59
C VAL A 231 4.79 -14.05 -3.51
N THR A 232 4.05 -15.13 -3.82
CA THR A 232 3.07 -15.73 -2.92
C THR A 232 3.67 -16.75 -1.95
N ALA A 233 4.61 -17.59 -2.43
CA ALA A 233 5.31 -18.62 -1.65
C ALA A 233 6.47 -18.05 -0.80
N GLY A 234 6.69 -16.73 -0.83
CA GLY A 234 7.67 -16.03 -0.02
C GLY A 234 7.31 -16.05 1.47
N ASP A 235 7.58 -17.17 2.13
CA ASP A 235 8.34 -17.27 3.40
C ASP A 235 8.44 -18.73 3.88
N ASP A 236 7.53 -19.61 3.49
CA ASP A 236 7.62 -21.06 3.77
C ASP A 236 6.96 -21.93 2.68
N PRO A 237 7.74 -22.69 1.87
CA PRO A 237 7.19 -23.65 0.90
C PRO A 237 6.41 -24.79 1.57
N ILE A 238 6.75 -25.12 2.82
CA ILE A 238 6.13 -26.20 3.59
C ILE A 238 4.83 -25.73 4.27
N GLY A 239 4.76 -24.46 4.67
CA GLY A 239 3.58 -23.89 5.35
C GLY A 239 2.50 -23.38 4.39
N SER A 240 2.86 -23.03 3.15
CA SER A 240 1.92 -22.44 2.18
C SER A 240 1.22 -23.45 1.28
N ASN A 241 1.73 -24.69 1.15
CA ASN A 241 1.15 -25.75 0.31
C ASN A 241 0.95 -25.37 -1.18
N ILE A 242 1.58 -24.29 -1.65
CA ILE A 242 1.52 -23.83 -3.04
C ILE A 242 2.67 -24.49 -3.79
N LEU A 243 2.34 -25.32 -4.77
CA LEU A 243 3.32 -25.99 -5.63
C LEU A 243 3.83 -25.03 -6.71
N PRO A 244 5.10 -25.15 -7.12
CA PRO A 244 5.61 -24.41 -8.27
C PRO A 244 4.81 -24.81 -9.53
N PRO A 245 4.49 -23.86 -10.42
CA PRO A 245 3.77 -24.15 -11.66
C PRO A 245 4.59 -25.07 -12.55
N GLU A 246 3.93 -25.97 -13.29
CA GLU A 246 4.60 -26.89 -14.21
C GLU A 246 4.97 -26.16 -15.51
N PRO A 247 6.24 -26.19 -15.96
CA PRO A 247 6.64 -25.55 -17.20
C PRO A 247 6.04 -26.26 -18.43
N PRO A 248 5.64 -25.49 -19.47
CA PRO A 248 5.21 -26.04 -20.76
C PRO A 248 6.28 -26.95 -21.40
N LEU A 249 5.84 -27.91 -22.24
CA LEU A 249 6.72 -28.88 -22.92
C LEU A 249 7.81 -28.22 -23.80
N ASN A 250 7.55 -27.04 -24.36
CA ASN A 250 8.47 -26.27 -25.21
C ASN A 250 8.95 -24.98 -24.51
N PHE A 251 9.12 -25.00 -23.19
CA PHE A 251 9.55 -23.82 -22.44
C PHE A 251 11.03 -23.48 -22.68
N HIS A 252 11.30 -22.27 -23.17
CA HIS A 252 12.65 -21.75 -23.34
C HIS A 252 13.16 -21.11 -22.04
N VAL A 253 13.95 -21.87 -21.28
CA VAL A 253 14.33 -21.52 -19.90
C VAL A 253 15.11 -20.19 -19.77
N ASP A 254 15.93 -19.87 -20.77
CA ASP A 254 16.74 -18.65 -20.77
C ASP A 254 16.00 -17.41 -21.26
N ARG A 255 14.76 -17.57 -21.75
CA ARG A 255 13.98 -16.43 -22.22
C ARG A 255 13.55 -15.57 -21.01
N PRO A 256 13.69 -14.23 -21.09
CA PRO A 256 13.32 -13.35 -19.99
C PRO A 256 11.83 -13.45 -19.64
N ILE A 257 11.53 -13.34 -18.35
CA ILE A 257 10.17 -13.36 -17.81
C ILE A 257 9.74 -11.99 -17.25
N ASP A 258 10.67 -11.03 -17.15
CA ASP A 258 10.38 -9.68 -16.69
C ASP A 258 10.97 -8.59 -17.61
N ASN A 259 10.61 -7.34 -17.32
CA ASN A 259 11.03 -6.16 -18.10
C ASN A 259 12.50 -5.78 -17.91
N LEU A 260 13.18 -6.33 -16.90
CA LEU A 260 14.61 -6.11 -16.66
C LEU A 260 15.45 -7.15 -17.43
N GLY A 261 14.81 -8.08 -18.13
CA GLY A 261 15.47 -9.14 -18.86
C GLY A 261 15.96 -10.28 -17.97
N ASN A 262 15.43 -10.42 -16.76
CA ASN A 262 15.74 -11.56 -15.89
C ASN A 262 14.98 -12.80 -16.39
N ASN A 263 15.70 -13.91 -16.56
CA ASN A 263 15.09 -15.21 -16.82
C ASN A 263 14.55 -15.85 -15.53
N ALA A 264 13.91 -17.01 -15.64
CA ALA A 264 13.37 -17.74 -14.49
C ALA A 264 14.44 -18.10 -13.43
N LEU A 265 15.67 -18.39 -13.87
CA LEU A 265 16.77 -18.77 -12.99
C LEU A 265 17.25 -17.58 -12.12
N HIS A 266 17.25 -16.36 -12.65
CA HIS A 266 17.55 -15.15 -11.87
C HIS A 266 16.60 -15.00 -10.69
N TRP A 267 15.29 -15.19 -10.92
CA TRP A 267 14.26 -15.08 -9.88
C TRP A 267 14.35 -16.22 -8.86
N ALA A 268 14.51 -17.46 -9.32
CA ALA A 268 14.67 -18.61 -8.42
C ALA A 268 15.86 -18.43 -7.45
N CYS A 269 16.99 -17.96 -7.98
CA CYS A 269 18.18 -17.68 -7.18
C CYS A 269 18.00 -16.46 -6.27
N ALA A 270 17.33 -15.39 -6.72
CA ALA A 270 17.02 -14.21 -5.90
C ALA A 270 16.09 -14.52 -4.72
N MET A 271 15.13 -15.43 -4.90
CA MET A 271 14.16 -15.86 -3.88
C MET A 271 14.69 -16.96 -2.96
N GLY A 272 15.84 -17.53 -3.30
CA GLY A 272 16.48 -18.62 -2.59
C GLY A 272 15.73 -19.94 -2.66
N ASP A 273 14.96 -20.16 -3.74
CA ASP A 273 14.26 -21.43 -4.00
C ASP A 273 15.18 -22.43 -4.70
N VAL A 274 15.76 -23.33 -3.89
CA VAL A 274 16.72 -24.33 -4.35
C VAL A 274 16.06 -25.40 -5.22
N VAL A 275 14.77 -25.66 -5.04
CA VAL A 275 14.06 -26.72 -5.78
C VAL A 275 13.83 -26.23 -7.21
N VAL A 276 13.24 -25.04 -7.36
CA VAL A 276 13.00 -24.44 -8.68
C VAL A 276 14.33 -24.15 -9.39
N ALA A 277 15.34 -23.61 -8.69
CA ALA A 277 16.64 -23.37 -9.31
C ALA A 277 17.28 -24.67 -9.86
N ARG A 278 17.15 -25.79 -9.14
CA ARG A 278 17.66 -27.10 -9.61
C ARG A 278 16.88 -27.63 -10.80
N ASP A 279 15.55 -27.52 -10.78
CA ASP A 279 14.70 -27.96 -11.89
C ASP A 279 15.04 -27.17 -13.18
N LEU A 280 15.14 -25.85 -13.09
CA LEU A 280 15.51 -24.99 -14.22
C LEU A 280 16.90 -25.35 -14.79
N LEU A 281 17.90 -25.58 -13.93
CA LEU A 281 19.22 -26.02 -14.37
C LEU A 281 19.19 -27.40 -15.03
N SER A 282 18.38 -28.34 -14.51
CA SER A 282 18.23 -29.68 -15.11
C SER A 282 17.58 -29.64 -16.49
N ARG A 283 16.79 -28.59 -16.77
CA ARG A 283 16.16 -28.31 -18.07
C ARG A 283 17.06 -27.53 -19.02
N GLY A 284 18.32 -27.28 -18.64
CA GLY A 284 19.31 -26.63 -19.50
C GLY A 284 19.35 -25.11 -19.39
N ALA A 285 18.85 -24.50 -18.31
CA ALA A 285 19.07 -23.08 -18.05
C ALA A 285 20.57 -22.76 -18.04
N ASN A 286 20.97 -21.69 -18.71
CA ASN A 286 22.34 -21.21 -18.67
C ASN A 286 22.59 -20.45 -17.35
N PRO A 287 23.43 -20.98 -16.43
CA PRO A 287 23.76 -20.32 -15.17
C PRO A 287 24.52 -19.00 -15.36
N ALA A 288 25.22 -18.82 -16.47
CA ALA A 288 25.95 -17.60 -16.81
C ALA A 288 25.14 -16.64 -17.70
N ALA A 289 23.83 -16.88 -17.90
CA ALA A 289 22.99 -16.01 -18.71
C ALA A 289 22.94 -14.59 -18.08
N PRO A 290 23.36 -13.54 -18.80
CA PRO A 290 23.24 -12.17 -18.33
C PRO A 290 21.79 -11.68 -18.49
N ASN A 291 21.33 -10.83 -17.57
CA ASN A 291 20.09 -10.08 -17.78
C ASN A 291 20.27 -8.99 -18.85
N SER A 292 19.16 -8.58 -19.49
CA SER A 292 19.22 -7.63 -20.62
C SER A 292 19.61 -6.20 -20.23
N SER A 293 19.34 -5.77 -18.98
CA SER A 293 19.57 -4.38 -18.57
C SER A 293 20.98 -4.09 -18.04
N SER A 294 21.54 -4.99 -17.22
CA SER A 294 22.78 -4.74 -16.45
C SER A 294 23.84 -5.83 -16.64
N ALA A 295 23.59 -6.83 -17.49
CA ALA A 295 24.40 -8.03 -17.64
C ALA A 295 24.72 -8.75 -16.32
N GLU A 296 23.82 -8.66 -15.33
CA GLU A 296 23.94 -9.38 -14.07
C GLU A 296 23.66 -10.87 -14.30
N THR A 297 24.42 -11.74 -13.62
CA THR A 297 24.14 -13.19 -13.61
C THR A 297 23.13 -13.54 -12.51
N PRO A 298 22.49 -14.73 -12.56
CA PRO A 298 21.63 -15.23 -11.48
C PRO A 298 22.30 -15.21 -10.10
N LEU A 299 23.62 -15.43 -10.04
CA LEU A 299 24.40 -15.37 -8.80
C LEU A 299 24.52 -13.94 -8.27
N ILE A 300 24.76 -12.95 -9.14
CA ILE A 300 24.78 -11.54 -8.77
C ILE A 300 23.41 -11.12 -8.23
N ARG A 301 22.33 -11.53 -8.90
CA ARG A 301 20.97 -11.22 -8.45
C ARG A 301 20.65 -11.84 -7.09
N ALA A 302 21.17 -13.03 -6.79
CA ALA A 302 20.98 -13.74 -5.52
C ALA A 302 21.48 -12.99 -4.29
N VAL A 303 22.54 -12.17 -4.43
CA VAL A 303 23.17 -11.44 -3.32
C VAL A 303 22.57 -10.05 -3.07
N LEU A 304 21.75 -9.53 -4.00
CA LEU A 304 21.10 -8.22 -3.85
C LEU A 304 19.92 -8.23 -2.86
N PHE A 305 19.39 -9.42 -2.56
CA PHE A 305 18.25 -9.64 -1.65
C PHE A 305 18.66 -10.43 -0.40
N THR A 306 17.87 -10.34 0.68
CA THR A 306 18.15 -11.05 1.95
C THR A 306 17.56 -12.46 2.00
N ASN A 307 16.70 -12.84 1.05
CA ASN A 307 15.98 -14.12 1.03
C ASN A 307 16.89 -15.35 1.26
N ASN A 308 18.06 -15.38 0.61
CA ASN A 308 19.02 -16.47 0.73
C ASN A 308 19.69 -16.54 2.11
N TYR A 309 19.84 -15.39 2.78
CA TYR A 309 20.32 -15.28 4.15
C TYR A 309 19.25 -15.72 5.15
N ASP A 310 18.00 -15.35 4.90
CA ASP A 310 16.86 -15.68 5.77
C ASP A 310 16.56 -17.19 5.72
N LYS A 311 16.49 -17.78 4.52
CA LYS A 311 16.24 -19.22 4.32
C LYS A 311 17.48 -20.11 4.52
N LYS A 312 18.66 -19.53 4.70
CA LYS A 312 19.96 -20.25 4.75
C LYS A 312 20.21 -21.15 3.53
N THR A 313 19.70 -20.77 2.37
CA THR A 313 19.80 -21.54 1.11
C THR A 313 21.01 -21.15 0.27
N PHE A 314 21.66 -20.02 0.56
CA PHE A 314 22.78 -19.49 -0.22
C PHE A 314 23.91 -20.49 -0.55
N PRO A 315 24.40 -21.34 0.38
CA PRO A 315 25.47 -22.29 0.06
C PRO A 315 25.06 -23.31 -1.02
N LYS A 316 23.78 -23.70 -1.04
CA LYS A 316 23.24 -24.61 -2.05
C LYS A 316 23.13 -23.92 -3.42
N ILE A 317 22.69 -22.66 -3.45
CA ILE A 317 22.64 -21.86 -4.68
C ILE A 317 24.06 -21.65 -5.25
N VAL A 318 25.00 -21.24 -4.40
CA VAL A 318 26.41 -21.04 -4.79
C VAL A 318 27.05 -22.33 -5.30
N ALA A 319 26.74 -23.49 -4.71
CA ALA A 319 27.24 -24.77 -5.19
C ALA A 319 26.80 -25.09 -6.64
N MET A 320 25.59 -24.67 -7.03
CA MET A 320 25.07 -24.86 -8.39
C MET A 320 25.63 -23.83 -9.38
N LEU A 321 25.94 -22.61 -8.92
CA LEU A 321 26.41 -21.49 -9.74
C LEU A 321 27.92 -21.20 -9.59
N ALA A 322 28.70 -22.13 -9.05
CA ALA A 322 30.07 -21.85 -8.61
C ALA A 322 31.00 -21.32 -9.72
N HIS A 323 30.79 -21.74 -10.97
CA HIS A 323 31.60 -21.30 -12.12
C HIS A 323 31.27 -19.88 -12.59
N THR A 324 30.14 -19.29 -12.18
CA THR A 324 29.72 -17.94 -12.58
C THR A 324 30.22 -16.85 -11.62
N VAL A 325 30.95 -17.23 -10.57
CA VAL A 325 31.50 -16.31 -9.55
C VAL A 325 32.48 -15.29 -10.18
N VAL A 326 33.11 -15.66 -11.30
CA VAL A 326 34.12 -14.85 -12.00
C VAL A 326 33.50 -13.86 -13.00
N GLU A 327 32.22 -14.06 -13.35
CA GLU A 327 31.52 -13.21 -14.32
C GLU A 327 31.34 -11.79 -13.80
N ARG A 328 31.24 -10.85 -14.73
CA ARG A 328 31.16 -9.41 -14.47
C ARG A 328 29.94 -8.81 -15.14
N ASP A 329 29.40 -7.78 -14.51
CA ASP A 329 28.30 -6.99 -15.07
C ASP A 329 28.78 -6.04 -16.17
N THR A 330 27.87 -5.24 -16.74
CA THR A 330 28.18 -4.23 -17.79
C THR A 330 29.21 -3.19 -17.32
N TYR A 331 29.30 -2.93 -16.01
CA TYR A 331 30.24 -1.98 -15.41
C TYR A 331 31.55 -2.65 -14.95
N GLY A 332 31.75 -3.94 -15.27
CA GLY A 332 32.92 -4.69 -14.83
C GLY A 332 32.90 -5.06 -13.34
N ALA A 333 31.80 -4.83 -12.65
CA ALA A 333 31.61 -5.14 -11.25
C ALA A 333 31.42 -6.65 -11.05
N THR A 334 32.03 -7.18 -10.00
CA THR A 334 31.90 -8.59 -9.60
C THR A 334 30.83 -8.76 -8.53
N VAL A 335 30.45 -10.01 -8.23
CA VAL A 335 29.51 -10.32 -7.14
C VAL A 335 29.88 -9.66 -5.80
N PHE A 336 31.17 -9.48 -5.51
CA PHE A 336 31.62 -8.79 -4.29
C PHE A 336 31.37 -7.28 -4.31
N HIS A 337 31.40 -6.63 -5.48
CA HIS A 337 31.03 -5.23 -5.61
C HIS A 337 29.54 -5.03 -5.35
N HIS A 338 28.67 -5.92 -5.87
CA HIS A 338 27.24 -5.89 -5.58
C HIS A 338 26.92 -6.19 -4.09
N ILE A 339 27.67 -7.11 -3.46
CA ILE A 339 27.57 -7.31 -2.01
C ILE A 339 27.96 -6.03 -1.27
N ALA A 340 29.07 -5.39 -1.66
CA ALA A 340 29.49 -4.13 -1.07
C ALA A 340 28.42 -3.04 -1.24
N GLU A 341 27.80 -2.92 -2.41
CA GLU A 341 26.70 -1.99 -2.68
C GLU A 341 25.49 -2.24 -1.77
N SER A 342 25.14 -3.50 -1.50
CA SER A 342 24.04 -3.85 -0.57
C SER A 342 24.28 -3.34 0.86
N THR A 343 25.53 -3.02 1.23
CA THR A 343 25.88 -2.54 2.58
C THR A 343 25.57 -1.08 2.85
N ARG A 344 25.04 -0.32 1.86
CA ARG A 344 24.51 1.04 2.11
C ARG A 344 23.48 1.04 3.25
N THR A 345 22.64 0.01 3.31
CA THR A 345 21.68 -0.18 4.39
C THR A 345 22.28 -0.96 5.55
N ARG A 346 22.22 -0.40 6.77
CA ARG A 346 22.79 -1.02 7.99
C ARG A 346 22.19 -2.39 8.34
N SER A 347 20.91 -2.61 8.05
CA SER A 347 20.21 -3.87 8.30
C SER A 347 20.81 -5.05 7.50
N LYS A 348 21.42 -4.77 6.34
CA LYS A 348 21.98 -5.79 5.44
C LYS A 348 23.44 -6.15 5.76
N TRP A 349 24.09 -5.52 6.74
CA TRP A 349 25.50 -5.76 7.04
C TRP A 349 25.81 -7.21 7.42
N SER A 350 24.94 -7.84 8.21
CA SER A 350 25.09 -9.25 8.60
C SER A 350 24.90 -10.19 7.41
N CYS A 351 23.92 -9.88 6.55
CA CYS A 351 23.63 -10.59 5.31
C CYS A 351 24.80 -10.52 4.32
N ALA A 352 25.35 -9.32 4.09
CA ALA A 352 26.49 -9.10 3.22
C ALA A 352 27.74 -9.85 3.71
N ARG A 353 28.02 -9.82 5.02
CA ARG A 353 29.12 -10.60 5.60
C ARG A 353 28.93 -12.10 5.36
N TYR A 354 27.73 -12.62 5.58
CA TYR A 354 27.41 -14.02 5.36
C TYR A 354 27.61 -14.42 3.88
N TYR A 355 27.16 -13.60 2.93
CA TYR A 355 27.37 -13.87 1.51
C TYR A 355 28.86 -13.88 1.13
N CYS A 356 29.64 -12.92 1.63
CA CYS A 356 31.09 -12.92 1.43
C CYS A 356 31.75 -14.18 1.98
N GLU A 357 31.36 -14.62 3.18
CA GLU A 357 31.92 -15.80 3.84
C GLU A 357 31.65 -17.08 3.03
N VAL A 358 30.41 -17.29 2.59
CA VAL A 358 30.04 -18.46 1.79
C VAL A 358 30.76 -18.46 0.43
N LEU A 359 30.84 -17.31 -0.24
CA LEU A 359 31.53 -17.21 -1.54
C LEU A 359 33.03 -17.46 -1.41
N ILE A 360 33.70 -16.83 -0.44
CA ILE A 360 35.14 -17.02 -0.23
C ILE A 360 35.46 -18.46 0.13
N ASN A 361 34.68 -19.09 1.01
CA ASN A 361 34.86 -20.51 1.34
C ASN A 361 34.71 -21.39 0.09
N LYS A 362 33.70 -21.13 -0.76
CA LYS A 362 33.53 -21.86 -2.02
C LYS A 362 34.70 -21.63 -2.98
N MET A 363 35.20 -20.42 -3.08
CA MET A 363 36.34 -20.10 -3.94
C MET A 363 37.63 -20.74 -3.45
N GLN A 364 37.84 -20.83 -2.13
CA GLN A 364 38.98 -21.55 -1.55
C GLN A 364 38.95 -23.04 -1.91
N GLU A 365 37.76 -23.66 -1.99
CA GLU A 365 37.61 -25.03 -2.49
C GLU A 365 38.00 -25.16 -3.98
N MET A 366 37.75 -24.13 -4.80
CA MET A 366 38.09 -24.11 -6.23
C MET A 366 39.57 -23.77 -6.49
N GLY A 367 40.23 -23.08 -5.55
CA GLY A 367 41.67 -22.79 -5.55
C GLY A 367 42.01 -21.38 -5.04
N SER A 368 43.14 -21.25 -4.33
CA SER A 368 43.55 -19.98 -3.68
C SER A 368 43.76 -18.82 -4.64
N ASN A 369 44.22 -19.09 -5.86
CA ASN A 369 44.53 -18.06 -6.86
C ASN A 369 43.28 -17.31 -7.34
N TYR A 370 42.10 -17.95 -7.28
CA TYR A 370 40.83 -17.34 -7.67
C TYR A 370 40.39 -16.25 -6.68
N VAL A 371 40.66 -16.44 -5.39
CA VAL A 371 40.30 -15.49 -4.33
C VAL A 371 41.04 -14.18 -4.53
N GLN A 372 42.35 -14.24 -4.75
CA GLN A 372 43.16 -13.06 -4.98
C GLN A 372 42.72 -12.34 -6.26
N ALA A 373 42.64 -13.05 -7.39
CA ALA A 373 42.29 -12.45 -8.68
C ALA A 373 40.92 -11.73 -8.69
N LEU A 374 39.93 -12.27 -7.98
CA LEU A 374 38.60 -11.68 -7.92
C LEU A 374 38.48 -10.56 -6.87
N LEU A 375 39.16 -10.66 -5.73
CA LEU A 375 39.15 -9.59 -4.72
C LEU A 375 39.97 -8.37 -5.12
N THR A 376 41.00 -8.55 -5.96
CA THR A 376 41.75 -7.44 -6.59
C THR A 376 41.09 -6.90 -7.85
N SER A 377 39.95 -7.47 -8.27
CA SER A 377 39.22 -6.96 -9.44
C SER A 377 38.71 -5.55 -9.19
N ILE A 378 38.67 -4.77 -10.26
CA ILE A 378 38.24 -3.38 -10.28
C ILE A 378 37.00 -3.23 -11.16
N ASP A 379 36.10 -2.33 -10.76
CA ASP A 379 34.96 -1.91 -11.57
C ASP A 379 35.32 -0.79 -12.57
N HIS A 380 34.32 -0.24 -13.28
CA HIS A 380 34.47 0.88 -14.21
C HIS A 380 35.13 2.13 -13.59
N ASN A 381 34.95 2.36 -12.28
CA ASN A 381 35.54 3.48 -11.55
C ASN A 381 36.93 3.17 -11.01
N HIS A 382 37.46 1.98 -11.32
CA HIS A 382 38.64 1.39 -10.69
C HIS A 382 38.50 1.18 -9.18
N ASP A 383 37.28 1.13 -8.65
CA ASP A 383 37.05 0.81 -7.24
C ASP A 383 37.19 -0.70 -7.03
N THR A 384 37.85 -1.12 -5.96
CA THR A 384 37.82 -2.52 -5.49
C THR A 384 36.61 -2.74 -4.59
N ALA A 385 36.14 -3.99 -4.49
CA ALA A 385 35.01 -4.33 -3.63
C ALA A 385 35.24 -3.93 -2.16
N ALA A 386 36.49 -4.00 -1.68
CA ALA A 386 36.87 -3.55 -0.35
C ALA A 386 36.72 -2.02 -0.20
N LEU A 387 37.15 -1.24 -1.20
CA LEU A 387 36.99 0.22 -1.20
C LEU A 387 35.51 0.62 -1.23
N CYS A 388 34.69 -0.03 -2.07
CA CYS A 388 33.24 0.19 -2.10
C CYS A 388 32.61 -0.04 -0.72
N ALA A 389 32.93 -1.17 -0.07
CA ALA A 389 32.35 -1.50 1.24
C ALA A 389 32.71 -0.48 2.34
N ILE A 390 33.92 0.10 2.31
CA ILE A 390 34.32 1.16 3.25
C ILE A 390 33.59 2.46 2.95
N ARG A 391 33.49 2.85 1.68
CA ARG A 391 32.78 4.07 1.26
C ARG A 391 31.30 4.05 1.66
N TYR A 392 30.66 2.89 1.61
CA TYR A 392 29.29 2.69 2.08
C TYR A 392 29.16 2.52 3.61
N GLY A 393 30.27 2.60 4.35
CA GLY A 393 30.30 2.63 5.82
C GLY A 393 30.38 1.27 6.50
N CYS A 394 30.50 0.16 5.75
CA CYS A 394 30.55 -1.19 6.30
C CYS A 394 32.00 -1.66 6.53
N VAL A 395 32.63 -1.11 7.58
CA VAL A 395 34.01 -1.44 7.97
C VAL A 395 34.20 -2.94 8.23
N LYS A 396 33.18 -3.64 8.75
CA LYS A 396 33.27 -5.08 9.05
C LYS A 396 33.42 -5.95 7.79
N VAL A 397 32.69 -5.63 6.72
CA VAL A 397 32.79 -6.36 5.44
C VAL A 397 34.10 -6.00 4.76
N ALA A 398 34.47 -4.72 4.74
CA ALA A 398 35.74 -4.29 4.18
C ALA A 398 36.97 -4.93 4.85
N THR A 399 37.03 -4.90 6.19
CA THR A 399 38.10 -5.57 6.93
C THR A 399 38.10 -7.08 6.72
N PHE A 400 36.92 -7.70 6.56
CA PHE A 400 36.82 -9.11 6.23
C PHE A 400 37.41 -9.43 4.86
N LEU A 401 37.11 -8.63 3.84
CA LEU A 401 37.68 -8.79 2.49
C LEU A 401 39.20 -8.58 2.50
N LEU A 402 39.68 -7.54 3.19
CA LEU A 402 41.12 -7.22 3.28
C LEU A 402 41.92 -8.26 4.09
N ASN A 403 41.29 -8.91 5.08
CA ASN A 403 41.94 -10.02 5.79
C ASN A 403 42.21 -11.22 4.88
N HIS A 404 41.37 -11.43 3.86
CA HIS A 404 41.55 -12.51 2.88
C HIS A 404 42.43 -12.09 1.70
N CYS A 405 42.45 -10.80 1.35
CA CYS A 405 43.30 -10.25 0.30
C CYS A 405 43.79 -8.83 0.67
N PRO A 406 44.93 -8.70 1.36
CA PRO A 406 45.47 -7.41 1.78
C PRO A 406 45.80 -6.48 0.60
N GLU A 407 46.26 -7.06 -0.52
CA GLU A 407 46.65 -6.33 -1.73
C GLU A 407 45.50 -5.51 -2.34
N ALA A 408 44.25 -5.95 -2.16
CA ALA A 408 43.08 -5.21 -2.64
C ALA A 408 42.88 -3.85 -1.92
N GLY A 409 43.55 -3.67 -0.78
CA GLY A 409 43.51 -2.43 0.00
C GLY A 409 44.41 -1.33 -0.52
N ASP A 410 45.45 -1.67 -1.28
CA ASP A 410 46.47 -0.76 -1.79
C ASP A 410 46.20 -0.31 -3.24
N ILE A 411 45.21 -0.93 -3.90
CA ILE A 411 44.78 -0.55 -5.25
C ILE A 411 44.03 0.79 -5.18
N SER A 412 44.49 1.77 -5.95
CA SER A 412 43.89 3.10 -6.04
C SER A 412 42.84 3.17 -7.15
N ASN A 413 41.72 3.82 -6.87
CA ASN A 413 40.70 4.12 -7.88
C ASN A 413 41.12 5.27 -8.82
N LEU A 414 40.23 5.65 -9.76
CA LEU A 414 40.47 6.78 -10.67
C LEU A 414 40.70 8.12 -9.95
N LYS A 415 40.28 8.25 -8.68
CA LYS A 415 40.48 9.44 -7.84
C LYS A 415 41.75 9.36 -6.98
N GLY A 416 42.51 8.28 -7.07
CA GLY A 416 43.71 8.04 -6.25
C GLY A 416 43.41 7.62 -4.82
N GLU A 417 42.18 7.19 -4.51
CA GLU A 417 41.79 6.76 -3.17
C GLU A 417 42.02 5.26 -2.99
N THR A 418 42.50 4.86 -1.80
CA THR A 418 42.69 3.45 -1.45
C THR A 418 41.85 3.04 -0.24
N ALA A 419 41.53 1.75 -0.14
CA ALA A 419 40.77 1.21 0.99
C ALA A 419 41.55 1.36 2.32
N ASN A 420 42.88 1.17 2.27
CA ASN A 420 43.75 1.31 3.44
C ASN A 420 43.83 2.76 3.95
N ASP A 421 43.82 3.76 3.06
CA ASP A 421 43.78 5.17 3.45
C ASP A 421 42.50 5.54 4.19
N TYR A 422 41.34 5.06 3.70
CA TYR A 422 40.07 5.25 4.39
C TYR A 422 40.03 4.58 5.77
N LEU A 423 40.57 3.35 5.90
CA LEU A 423 40.67 2.67 7.18
C LEU A 423 41.60 3.41 8.16
N ARG A 424 42.72 3.96 7.68
CA ARG A 424 43.64 4.75 8.50
C ARG A 424 42.98 6.03 8.98
N ALA A 425 42.32 6.78 8.10
CA ALA A 425 41.59 7.99 8.45
C ALA A 425 40.47 7.74 9.48
N LEU A 426 39.76 6.60 9.39
CA LEU A 426 38.76 6.18 10.38
C LEU A 426 39.39 5.85 11.74
N ARG A 427 40.57 5.20 11.77
CA ARG A 427 41.31 4.91 13.00
C ARG A 427 41.82 6.18 13.66
N GLU A 428 42.35 7.14 12.89
CA GLU A 428 42.83 8.43 13.40
C GLU A 428 41.68 9.26 14.01
N LYS A 429 40.53 9.34 13.33
CA LYS A 429 39.32 9.99 13.88
C LYS A 429 38.84 9.34 15.18
N LYS A 430 39.04 8.02 15.35
CA LYS A 430 38.68 7.29 16.56
C LYS A 430 39.73 7.47 17.67
N SER A 431 41.00 7.58 17.31
CA SER A 431 42.12 7.86 18.23
C SER A 431 42.05 9.26 18.84
N LEU A 432 41.58 10.25 18.08
CA LEU A 432 41.35 11.62 18.58
C LEU A 432 40.20 11.71 19.61
N LYS A 433 39.38 10.65 19.76
CA LYS A 433 38.25 10.59 20.70
C LYS A 433 38.52 9.75 21.96
N GLN A 434 39.74 9.25 22.18
CA GLN A 434 40.10 8.58 23.42
C GLN A 434 41.01 9.47 24.28
N PRO A 435 40.64 9.81 25.53
CA PRO A 435 41.55 10.47 26.45
C PRO A 435 42.57 9.44 26.95
N GLY A 436 43.84 9.66 26.64
CA GLY A 436 44.94 8.89 27.20
C GLY A 436 45.06 9.11 28.70
N SER A 437 44.86 8.05 29.47
CA SER A 437 45.19 7.94 30.89
C SER A 437 46.70 8.01 31.10
N SER A 438 47.19 9.06 31.76
CA SER A 438 48.29 9.08 32.76
C SER A 438 48.86 10.50 32.92
N PRO A 439 49.15 10.98 34.15
CA PRO A 439 49.62 12.34 34.38
C PRO A 439 51.14 12.44 34.34
N PRO A 440 51.75 13.42 33.63
CA PRO A 440 53.10 13.85 33.92
C PRO A 440 53.11 15.14 34.75
N ARG A 441 54.17 15.22 35.55
CA ARG A 441 54.43 16.16 36.63
C ARG A 441 54.66 17.60 36.19
N THR A 442 54.42 18.45 37.17
CA THR A 442 54.87 19.83 37.39
C THR A 442 56.27 20.17 36.87
N GLY A 443 56.40 21.32 36.19
CA GLY A 443 57.66 22.07 36.07
C GLY A 443 57.79 23.00 34.86
N GLU A 444 57.45 24.29 35.05
CA GLU A 444 58.00 25.49 34.36
C GLU A 444 57.74 25.74 32.84
N PRO A 445 58.02 26.94 32.28
CA PRO A 445 57.54 28.27 32.68
C PRO A 445 56.99 29.14 31.49
N VAL A 446 56.12 30.11 31.83
CA VAL A 446 56.06 31.50 31.28
C VAL A 446 55.79 31.70 29.77
N SER A 447 54.63 32.29 29.41
CA SER A 447 54.50 33.76 29.22
C SER A 447 53.24 34.19 28.45
N ALA A 448 52.65 35.31 28.90
CA ALA A 448 52.03 36.38 28.10
C ALA A 448 50.80 36.02 27.24
N LYS A 449 49.60 36.57 27.41
CA LYS A 449 49.11 37.95 27.69
C LYS A 449 47.57 37.77 27.70
N GLN A 450 46.71 38.42 28.48
CA GLN A 450 46.54 39.87 28.62
C GLN A 450 45.38 40.13 29.61
N SER A 451 45.56 41.11 30.50
CA SER A 451 44.56 42.14 30.83
C SER A 451 43.19 41.76 31.42
N ARG A 452 43.19 41.46 32.73
CA ARG A 452 42.54 42.24 33.81
C ARG A 452 41.24 43.02 33.47
N ARG A 453 40.12 42.63 34.09
CA ARG A 453 39.15 43.60 34.65
C ARG A 453 38.82 43.27 36.11
N LYS A 454 38.91 44.32 36.93
CA LYS A 454 38.75 44.39 38.38
C LYS A 454 37.41 43.82 38.86
N ARG A 455 37.43 43.03 39.94
CA ARG A 455 36.38 43.04 40.95
C ARG A 455 37.00 43.07 42.35
N GLN A 456 36.38 43.86 43.21
CA GLN A 456 36.88 44.31 44.51
C GLN A 456 37.17 43.16 45.47
N LYS A 457 38.20 43.39 46.30
CA LYS A 457 38.50 42.59 47.50
C LYS A 457 37.35 42.70 48.49
N GLU A 458 36.74 41.58 48.82
CA GLU A 458 36.22 41.34 50.17
C GLU A 458 36.89 40.10 50.73
N SER A 459 37.12 40.13 52.04
CA SER A 459 37.93 39.20 52.81
C SER A 459 37.45 37.76 52.67
N VAL A 460 38.11 36.98 51.83
CA VAL A 460 37.90 35.52 51.77
C VAL A 460 38.98 34.85 52.61
N SER A 461 38.55 34.05 53.59
CA SER A 461 39.44 33.21 54.41
C SER A 461 40.43 32.43 53.52
N ARG A 462 41.68 32.26 53.98
CA ARG A 462 42.78 31.63 53.22
C ARG A 462 42.40 30.27 52.61
N ALA A 463 41.50 29.54 53.27
CA ALA A 463 40.93 28.29 52.76
C ALA A 463 40.00 28.50 51.55
N ALA A 464 39.12 29.50 51.58
CA ALA A 464 38.18 29.75 50.50
C ALA A 464 38.85 30.36 49.25
N SER A 465 39.98 31.07 49.40
CA SER A 465 40.79 31.51 48.25
C SER A 465 41.47 30.33 47.54
N LEU A 466 41.95 29.33 48.29
CA LEU A 466 42.55 28.11 47.72
C LEU A 466 41.52 27.23 46.98
N VAL A 467 40.28 27.23 47.47
CA VAL A 467 39.16 26.54 46.82
C VAL A 467 38.76 27.26 45.54
N LEU A 468 38.62 28.59 45.56
CA LEU A 468 38.33 29.39 44.36
C LEU A 468 39.43 29.28 43.30
N ASP A 469 40.71 29.24 43.68
CA ASP A 469 41.81 29.06 42.71
C ASP A 469 41.81 27.68 42.03
N LYS A 470 41.37 26.63 42.73
CA LYS A 470 41.33 25.26 42.17
C LYS A 470 40.02 24.94 41.45
N ILE A 471 38.89 25.39 42.00
CA ILE A 471 37.55 25.07 41.50
C ILE A 471 37.07 26.11 40.49
N GLY A 472 37.48 27.38 40.62
CA GLY A 472 37.11 28.46 39.69
C GLY A 472 37.40 28.12 38.23
N PRO A 473 38.64 27.71 37.87
CA PRO A 473 38.97 27.33 36.49
C PRO A 473 38.16 26.13 35.98
N LEU A 474 37.82 25.17 36.84
CA LEU A 474 36.98 24.02 36.48
C LEU A 474 35.52 24.43 36.24
N MET A 475 35.00 25.39 37.02
CA MET A 475 33.67 25.95 36.83
C MET A 475 33.62 26.85 35.59
N ASP A 476 34.67 27.62 35.32
CA ASP A 476 34.80 28.43 34.11
C ASP A 476 34.90 27.53 32.86
N GLU A 477 35.70 26.47 32.89
CA GLU A 477 35.77 25.50 31.80
C GLU A 477 34.44 24.76 31.61
N GLY A 478 33.77 24.37 32.70
CA GLY A 478 32.45 23.74 32.67
C GLY A 478 31.38 24.68 32.10
N SER A 479 31.41 25.96 32.45
CA SER A 479 30.46 26.96 31.95
C SER A 479 30.69 27.31 30.49
N VAL A 480 31.95 27.37 30.02
CA VAL A 480 32.27 27.52 28.59
C VAL A 480 31.78 26.31 27.80
N LYS A 481 32.05 25.08 28.26
CA LYS A 481 31.54 23.87 27.59
C LYS A 481 30.02 23.81 27.56
N LEU A 482 29.36 24.22 28.63
CA LEU A 482 27.90 24.28 28.69
C LEU A 482 27.36 25.34 27.72
N ALA A 483 27.99 26.51 27.64
CA ALA A 483 27.63 27.56 26.69
C ALA A 483 27.80 27.09 25.23
N ASP A 484 28.89 26.38 24.92
CA ASP A 484 29.12 25.81 23.59
C ASP A 484 28.07 24.77 23.20
N LEU A 485 27.65 23.92 24.15
CA LEU A 485 26.56 22.96 23.94
C LEU A 485 25.23 23.66 23.68
N TYR A 486 24.88 24.68 24.47
CA TYR A 486 23.67 25.47 24.23
C TYR A 486 23.71 26.19 22.88
N ASN A 487 24.83 26.80 22.52
CA ASN A 487 24.99 27.45 21.22
C ASN A 487 24.83 26.46 20.05
N LYS A 488 25.38 25.25 20.19
CA LYS A 488 25.23 24.20 19.19
C LYS A 488 23.78 23.75 19.07
N GLN A 489 23.10 23.53 20.20
CA GLN A 489 21.69 23.13 20.21
C GLN A 489 20.79 24.22 19.63
N MET A 490 21.08 25.50 19.89
CA MET A 490 20.37 26.62 19.28
C MET A 490 20.57 26.66 17.78
N ALA A 491 21.78 26.45 17.28
CA ALA A 491 22.06 26.40 15.85
C ALA A 491 21.31 25.25 15.16
N GLU A 492 21.27 24.06 15.76
CA GLU A 492 20.50 22.92 15.26
C GLU A 492 18.99 23.25 15.20
N LYS A 493 18.46 23.91 16.24
CA LYS A 493 17.05 24.33 16.26
C LYS A 493 16.73 25.41 15.23
N ASP A 494 17.63 26.36 15.02
CA ASP A 494 17.48 27.39 13.99
C ASP A 494 17.47 26.77 12.58
N THR A 495 18.27 25.73 12.34
CA THR A 495 18.23 24.97 11.08
C THR A 495 16.91 24.21 10.90
N GLU A 496 16.41 23.52 11.93
CA GLU A 496 15.11 22.83 11.89
C GLU A 496 13.95 23.81 11.59
N ILE A 497 13.98 25.01 12.20
CA ILE A 497 12.98 26.04 11.96
C ILE A 497 13.05 26.57 10.52
N ALA A 498 14.26 26.74 9.97
CA ALA A 498 14.45 27.20 8.60
C ALA A 498 13.89 26.17 7.59
N GLU A 499 14.19 24.89 7.78
CA GLU A 499 13.68 23.80 6.95
C GLU A 499 12.15 23.69 7.03
N ALA A 500 11.57 23.78 8.23
CA ALA A 500 10.13 23.74 8.42
C ALA A 500 9.41 24.92 7.74
N LYS A 501 10.00 26.13 7.78
CA LYS A 501 9.45 27.29 7.08
C LYS A 501 9.50 27.13 5.57
N GLN A 502 10.60 26.57 5.04
CA GLN A 502 10.74 26.30 3.61
C GLN A 502 9.69 25.27 3.14
N ALA A 503 9.48 24.20 3.89
CA ALA A 503 8.45 23.20 3.60
C ALA A 503 7.03 23.81 3.62
N LEU A 504 6.75 24.71 4.57
CA LEU A 504 5.46 25.40 4.65
C LEU A 504 5.22 26.28 3.42
N THR A 505 6.21 27.06 3.00
CA THR A 505 6.09 27.89 1.78
C THR A 505 5.86 27.07 0.52
N GLU A 506 6.52 25.91 0.41
CA GLU A 506 6.31 25.00 -0.72
C GLU A 506 4.89 24.44 -0.74
N LEU A 507 4.36 24.00 0.41
CA LEU A 507 2.98 23.52 0.53
C LEU A 507 1.95 24.61 0.21
N GLU A 508 2.20 25.86 0.63
CA GLU A 508 1.31 26.98 0.31
C GLU A 508 1.27 27.27 -1.20
N ASN A 509 2.42 27.21 -1.87
CA ASN A 509 2.52 27.36 -3.33
C ASN A 509 1.77 26.24 -4.06
N GLN A 510 1.94 24.98 -3.63
CA GLN A 510 1.22 23.84 -4.19
C GLN A 510 -0.29 23.98 -4.00
N ARG A 511 -0.73 24.38 -2.81
CA ARG A 511 -2.15 24.66 -2.54
C ARG A 511 -2.71 25.75 -3.47
N HIS A 512 -1.93 26.81 -3.72
CA HIS A 512 -2.35 27.88 -4.63
C HIS A 512 -2.49 27.39 -6.07
N LYS A 513 -1.50 26.60 -6.53
CA LYS A 513 -1.52 25.99 -7.87
C LYS A 513 -2.72 25.07 -8.07
N ILE A 514 -2.98 24.18 -7.12
CA ILE A 514 -4.13 23.26 -7.17
C ILE A 514 -5.45 24.05 -7.22
N ARG A 515 -5.59 25.13 -6.43
CA ARG A 515 -6.78 25.99 -6.48
C ARG A 515 -6.96 26.67 -7.84
N GLN A 516 -5.88 27.17 -8.43
CA GLN A 516 -5.93 27.80 -9.74
C GLN A 516 -6.32 26.81 -10.84
N GLU A 517 -5.75 25.59 -10.81
CA GLU A 517 -6.11 24.52 -11.73
C GLU A 517 -7.57 24.11 -11.56
N THR A 518 -8.02 23.91 -10.32
CA THR A 518 -9.43 23.59 -10.00
C THR A 518 -10.37 24.65 -10.57
N PHE A 519 -10.07 25.93 -10.37
CA PHE A 519 -10.87 27.02 -10.92
C PHE A 519 -10.88 27.01 -12.46
N SER A 520 -9.73 26.75 -13.10
CA SER A 520 -9.64 26.65 -14.56
C SER A 520 -10.47 25.49 -15.14
N PHE A 521 -10.54 24.36 -14.42
CA PHE A 521 -11.36 23.22 -14.81
C PHE A 521 -12.84 23.50 -14.60
N MET A 522 -13.20 24.14 -13.48
CA MET A 522 -14.60 24.55 -13.23
C MET A 522 -15.09 25.57 -14.26
N ALA A 523 -14.24 26.50 -14.70
CA ALA A 523 -14.57 27.45 -15.76
C ALA A 523 -14.69 26.81 -17.16
N ARG A 524 -14.12 25.61 -17.35
CA ARG A 524 -14.20 24.82 -18.58
C ARG A 524 -15.32 23.78 -18.60
N ALA A 525 -15.97 23.52 -17.46
CA ALA A 525 -17.11 22.63 -17.40
C ALA A 525 -18.28 23.27 -18.18
N GLU A 526 -18.80 22.56 -19.19
CA GLU A 526 -19.92 23.04 -19.98
C GLU A 526 -21.17 23.24 -19.10
N ASP A 527 -21.92 24.30 -19.38
CA ASP A 527 -23.16 24.64 -18.65
C ASP A 527 -24.12 23.44 -18.59
N ALA A 528 -24.28 22.87 -17.40
CA ALA A 528 -25.20 21.75 -17.14
C ALA A 528 -26.66 22.07 -17.50
N SER A 529 -27.00 23.34 -17.72
CA SER A 529 -28.31 23.81 -18.18
C SER A 529 -28.65 23.39 -19.62
N LYS A 530 -27.67 22.99 -20.43
CA LYS A 530 -27.89 22.53 -21.81
C LYS A 530 -28.29 21.05 -21.91
N ILE A 531 -28.03 20.26 -20.86
CA ILE A 531 -28.29 18.82 -20.82
C ILE A 531 -29.79 18.51 -20.96
N PRO A 532 -30.72 19.19 -20.26
CA PRO A 532 -32.16 18.95 -20.42
C PRO A 532 -32.66 19.25 -21.84
N ALA A 533 -32.16 20.32 -22.47
CA ALA A 533 -32.53 20.69 -23.83
C ALA A 533 -32.07 19.64 -24.85
N LEU A 534 -30.81 19.18 -24.75
CA LEU A 534 -30.27 18.11 -25.58
C LEU A 534 -31.02 16.77 -25.39
N ARG A 535 -31.44 16.46 -24.17
CA ARG A 535 -32.24 15.25 -23.88
C ARG A 535 -33.61 15.33 -24.55
N GLN A 536 -34.25 16.49 -24.50
CA GLN A 536 -35.54 16.71 -25.17
C GLN A 536 -35.40 16.60 -26.69
N GLU A 537 -34.34 17.18 -27.28
CA GLU A 537 -34.06 17.03 -28.72
C GLU A 537 -33.84 15.56 -29.12
N TYR A 538 -33.13 14.79 -28.30
CA TYR A 538 -32.93 13.36 -28.50
C TYR A 538 -34.25 12.57 -28.45
N GLU A 539 -35.10 12.83 -27.46
CA GLU A 539 -36.41 12.18 -27.34
C GLU A 539 -37.32 12.50 -28.53
N MET A 540 -37.28 13.73 -29.04
CA MET A 540 -38.01 14.12 -30.26
C MET A 540 -37.51 13.35 -31.49
N CYS A 541 -36.19 13.23 -31.66
CA CYS A 541 -35.59 12.52 -32.79
C CYS A 541 -35.87 11.01 -32.74
N LEU A 542 -35.86 10.41 -31.55
CA LEU A 542 -36.26 9.02 -31.34
C LEU A 542 -37.71 8.78 -31.75
N SER A 543 -38.64 9.63 -31.30
CA SER A 543 -40.07 9.52 -31.63
C SER A 543 -40.32 9.63 -33.15
N GLU A 544 -39.61 10.54 -33.81
CA GLU A 544 -39.66 10.68 -35.27
C GLU A 544 -39.16 9.40 -35.97
N MET A 545 -38.07 8.81 -35.50
CA MET A 545 -37.51 7.59 -36.07
C MET A 545 -38.41 6.37 -35.84
N GLU A 546 -39.02 6.23 -34.66
CA GLU A 546 -40.02 5.19 -34.37
C GLU A 546 -41.21 5.29 -35.34
N SER A 547 -41.71 6.51 -35.58
CA SER A 547 -42.81 6.77 -36.52
C SER A 547 -42.45 6.39 -37.96
N LEU A 548 -41.24 6.75 -38.41
CA LEU A 548 -40.76 6.40 -39.74
C LEU A 548 -40.57 4.89 -39.93
N LEU A 549 -40.06 4.20 -38.90
CA LEU A 549 -39.93 2.75 -38.92
C LEU A 549 -41.30 2.05 -38.96
N GLU A 550 -42.26 2.46 -38.13
CA GLU A 550 -43.63 1.92 -38.19
C GLU A 550 -44.27 2.14 -39.56
N ASN A 551 -44.11 3.33 -40.16
CA ASN A 551 -44.64 3.60 -41.50
C ASN A 551 -44.01 2.68 -42.55
N LYS A 552 -42.70 2.45 -42.49
CA LYS A 552 -42.00 1.53 -43.39
C LYS A 552 -42.51 0.09 -43.23
N GLU A 553 -42.58 -0.41 -41.99
CA GLU A 553 -43.07 -1.76 -41.71
C GLU A 553 -44.53 -1.95 -42.12
N HIS A 554 -45.36 -0.91 -41.94
CA HIS A 554 -46.74 -0.93 -42.39
C HIS A 554 -46.86 -1.10 -43.92
N ILE A 555 -46.05 -0.37 -44.70
CA ILE A 555 -46.03 -0.49 -46.16
C ILE A 555 -45.57 -1.89 -46.60
N THR A 556 -44.52 -2.43 -45.96
CA THR A 556 -44.03 -3.79 -46.23
C THR A 556 -45.13 -4.83 -46.00
N LEU A 557 -45.78 -4.78 -44.84
CA LEU A 557 -46.86 -5.72 -44.50
C LEU A 557 -48.06 -5.59 -45.43
N GLN A 558 -48.46 -4.38 -45.80
CA GLN A 558 -49.52 -4.19 -46.79
C GLN A 558 -49.18 -4.83 -48.14
N THR A 559 -47.91 -4.72 -48.55
CA THR A 559 -47.43 -5.31 -49.81
C THR A 559 -47.43 -6.84 -49.74
N GLU A 560 -46.99 -7.43 -48.63
CA GLU A 560 -47.01 -8.88 -48.42
C GLU A 560 -48.44 -9.43 -48.36
N ILE A 561 -49.35 -8.77 -47.64
CA ILE A 561 -50.78 -9.14 -47.60
C ILE A 561 -51.35 -9.13 -49.02
N PHE A 562 -51.12 -8.06 -49.77
CA PHE A 562 -51.60 -7.96 -51.15
C PHE A 562 -51.07 -9.08 -52.06
N LEU A 563 -49.80 -9.46 -51.92
CA LEU A 563 -49.22 -10.58 -52.68
C LEU A 563 -49.84 -11.92 -52.26
N GLN A 564 -50.06 -12.13 -50.97
CA GLN A 564 -50.66 -13.36 -50.44
C GLN A 564 -52.13 -13.51 -50.85
N ASP A 565 -52.87 -12.39 -50.89
CA ASP A 565 -54.25 -12.33 -51.37
C ASP A 565 -54.34 -12.73 -52.85
N GLN A 566 -53.37 -12.35 -53.69
CA GLN A 566 -53.33 -12.76 -55.10
C GLN A 566 -53.07 -14.26 -55.30
N LEU A 567 -52.34 -14.90 -54.39
CA LEU A 567 -51.99 -16.32 -54.47
C LEU A 567 -53.08 -17.23 -53.89
N THR A 568 -54.02 -16.68 -53.12
CA THR A 568 -55.08 -17.43 -52.45
C THR A 568 -56.27 -17.63 -53.38
N SER A 569 -56.94 -18.79 -53.34
CA SER A 569 -58.08 -19.08 -54.21
C SER A 569 -59.19 -18.02 -54.03
N PRO A 570 -59.80 -17.48 -55.12
CA PRO A 570 -60.87 -16.48 -55.03
C PRO A 570 -62.10 -16.91 -54.23
N GLU A 571 -62.27 -18.22 -53.98
CA GLU A 571 -63.36 -18.78 -53.20
C GLU A 571 -63.16 -18.68 -51.68
N ALA A 572 -61.95 -18.39 -51.19
CA ALA A 572 -61.65 -18.21 -49.78
C ALA A 572 -62.10 -16.83 -49.25
N PHE A 573 -62.18 -15.82 -50.13
CA PHE A 573 -62.63 -14.47 -49.81
C PHE A 573 -64.04 -14.22 -50.35
N ARG A 574 -65.02 -15.06 -49.97
CA ARG A 574 -66.41 -14.76 -50.28
C ARG A 574 -66.95 -13.68 -49.36
N PHE A 575 -66.88 -12.46 -49.89
CA PHE A 575 -67.64 -11.25 -49.56
C PHE A 575 -67.28 -10.53 -48.26
N PRO A 576 -67.24 -9.18 -48.25
CA PRO A 576 -67.34 -8.43 -47.01
C PRO A 576 -68.65 -8.86 -46.34
N ASN A 577 -68.56 -9.52 -45.19
CA ASN A 577 -69.76 -9.96 -44.48
C ASN A 577 -70.44 -8.69 -43.92
N ILE A 578 -71.44 -8.18 -44.67
CA ILE A 578 -72.23 -7.01 -44.26
C ILE A 578 -73.13 -7.37 -43.05
N GLN A 579 -73.33 -8.67 -42.81
CA GLN A 579 -74.05 -9.19 -41.67
C GLN A 579 -73.12 -9.40 -40.46
N PRO A 580 -73.58 -9.13 -39.23
CA PRO A 580 -72.80 -9.40 -38.03
C PRO A 580 -72.46 -10.89 -37.96
N LEU A 581 -71.19 -11.17 -37.63
CA LEU A 581 -70.67 -12.53 -37.49
C LEU A 581 -71.55 -13.36 -36.55
N SER A 582 -71.82 -14.60 -36.93
CA SER A 582 -72.49 -15.56 -36.06
C SER A 582 -71.62 -15.84 -34.81
N PRO A 583 -72.21 -16.23 -33.68
CA PRO A 583 -71.45 -16.59 -32.48
C PRO A 583 -70.36 -17.63 -32.76
N ASP A 584 -70.60 -18.62 -33.63
CA ASP A 584 -69.61 -19.65 -33.96
C ASP A 584 -68.42 -19.11 -34.77
N GLU A 585 -68.66 -18.18 -35.70
CA GLU A 585 -67.60 -17.49 -36.44
C GLU A 585 -66.76 -16.59 -35.53
N ILE A 586 -67.39 -15.93 -34.54
CA ILE A 586 -66.68 -15.12 -33.54
C ILE A 586 -65.77 -16.03 -32.69
N HIS A 587 -66.28 -17.18 -32.23
CA HIS A 587 -65.46 -18.13 -31.46
C HIS A 587 -64.30 -18.70 -32.29
N ALA A 588 -64.49 -18.91 -33.60
CA ALA A 588 -63.42 -19.37 -34.49
C ALA A 588 -62.37 -18.28 -34.79
N ALA A 589 -62.77 -17.01 -34.89
CA ALA A 589 -61.87 -15.88 -35.17
C ALA A 589 -61.17 -15.33 -33.92
N ALA A 590 -61.75 -15.49 -32.74
CA ALA A 590 -61.21 -15.00 -31.47
C ALA A 590 -59.74 -15.39 -31.21
N PRO A 591 -59.29 -16.66 -31.36
CA PRO A 591 -57.88 -16.99 -31.13
C PRO A 591 -56.94 -16.29 -32.12
N TRP A 592 -57.35 -16.12 -33.38
CA TRP A 592 -56.56 -15.43 -34.40
C TRP A 592 -56.48 -13.92 -34.16
N ALA A 593 -57.56 -13.30 -33.69
CA ALA A 593 -57.55 -11.89 -33.31
C ALA A 593 -56.63 -11.63 -32.11
N VAL A 594 -56.62 -12.54 -31.12
CA VAL A 594 -55.70 -12.49 -29.98
C VAL A 594 -54.24 -12.64 -30.45
N GLU A 595 -53.97 -13.62 -31.30
CA GLU A 595 -52.63 -13.85 -31.84
C GLU A 595 -52.14 -12.65 -32.68
N LEU A 596 -53.01 -12.09 -33.54
CA LEU A 596 -52.68 -10.89 -34.32
C LEU A 596 -52.35 -9.70 -33.41
N ASN A 597 -53.12 -9.47 -32.35
CA ASN A 597 -52.83 -8.41 -31.40
C ASN A 597 -51.49 -8.65 -30.67
N ASN A 598 -51.17 -9.90 -30.30
CA ASN A 598 -49.89 -10.25 -29.70
C ASN A 598 -48.72 -9.96 -30.65
N GLN A 599 -48.84 -10.37 -31.92
CA GLN A 599 -47.82 -10.09 -32.94
C GLN A 599 -47.65 -8.59 -33.21
N GLN A 600 -48.75 -7.82 -33.23
CA GLN A 600 -48.69 -6.35 -33.37
C GLN A 600 -48.00 -5.68 -32.18
N GLN A 601 -48.24 -6.16 -30.96
CA GLN A 601 -47.54 -5.67 -29.77
C GLN A 601 -46.05 -5.99 -29.82
N MET A 602 -45.71 -7.21 -30.25
CA MET A 602 -44.31 -7.61 -30.40
C MET A 602 -43.59 -6.77 -31.44
N ARG A 603 -44.21 -6.52 -32.61
CA ARG A 603 -43.64 -5.63 -33.62
C ARG A 603 -43.37 -4.24 -33.08
N ARG A 604 -44.34 -3.63 -32.36
CA ARG A 604 -44.16 -2.29 -31.76
C ARG A 604 -43.00 -2.26 -30.75
N LEU A 605 -42.81 -3.34 -29.99
CA LEU A 605 -41.68 -3.46 -29.06
C LEU A 605 -40.35 -3.54 -29.82
N TRP A 606 -40.28 -4.35 -30.89
CA TRP A 606 -39.09 -4.46 -31.72
C TRP A 606 -38.75 -3.18 -32.46
N VAL A 607 -39.74 -2.42 -32.95
CA VAL A 607 -39.50 -1.11 -33.60
C VAL A 607 -38.82 -0.13 -32.63
N LYS A 608 -39.28 -0.08 -31.37
CA LYS A 608 -38.66 0.74 -30.34
C LYS A 608 -37.23 0.32 -30.04
N GLU A 609 -36.99 -0.99 -29.93
CA GLU A 609 -35.66 -1.52 -29.64
C GLU A 609 -34.68 -1.25 -30.80
N VAL A 610 -35.11 -1.46 -32.05
CA VAL A 610 -34.30 -1.14 -33.24
C VAL A 610 -34.01 0.36 -33.31
N ALA A 611 -34.99 1.22 -33.01
CA ALA A 611 -34.77 2.66 -33.01
C ALA A 611 -33.69 3.06 -31.99
N LYS A 612 -33.76 2.50 -30.78
CA LYS A 612 -32.75 2.73 -29.74
C LYS A 612 -31.36 2.23 -30.15
N LEU A 613 -31.27 1.00 -30.66
CA LEU A 613 -30.00 0.40 -31.09
C LEU A 613 -29.36 1.15 -32.27
N MET A 614 -30.16 1.68 -33.20
CA MET A 614 -29.67 2.52 -34.29
C MET A 614 -29.08 3.84 -33.77
N GLY A 615 -29.66 4.42 -32.72
CA GLY A 615 -29.08 5.57 -32.01
C GLY A 615 -27.74 5.24 -31.35
N ASP A 616 -27.66 4.09 -30.68
CA ASP A 616 -26.46 3.66 -29.94
C ASP A 616 -25.30 3.27 -30.87
N ALA A 617 -25.59 2.68 -32.03
CA ALA A 617 -24.60 2.30 -33.04
C ALA A 617 -23.75 3.49 -33.52
N GLY A 618 -24.34 4.69 -33.61
CA GLY A 618 -23.64 5.93 -33.98
C GLY A 618 -22.81 6.57 -32.85
N ALA A 619 -23.08 6.20 -31.60
CA ALA A 619 -22.47 6.81 -30.40
C ALA A 619 -21.30 5.99 -29.80
N SER A 620 -21.21 4.70 -30.15
CA SER A 620 -20.30 3.72 -29.52
C SER A 620 -18.83 4.16 -29.44
N GLY A 621 -18.31 4.86 -30.46
CA GLY A 621 -16.91 5.27 -30.51
C GLY A 621 -16.52 6.42 -29.56
N ARG A 622 -17.43 7.36 -29.27
CA ARG A 622 -17.15 8.52 -28.38
C ARG A 622 -17.63 8.28 -26.95
N VAL A 623 -18.79 7.64 -26.80
CA VAL A 623 -19.32 7.23 -25.49
C VAL A 623 -18.45 6.13 -24.88
N GLY A 624 -17.96 5.19 -25.68
CA GLY A 624 -16.96 4.21 -25.23
C GLY A 624 -15.69 4.89 -24.71
N LYS A 625 -15.13 5.88 -25.43
CA LYS A 625 -13.96 6.64 -24.97
C LYS A 625 -14.22 7.40 -23.65
N HIS A 626 -15.40 8.01 -23.50
CA HIS A 626 -15.78 8.67 -22.24
C HIS A 626 -15.96 7.66 -21.11
N ARG A 627 -16.59 6.50 -21.35
CA ARG A 627 -16.68 5.40 -20.38
C ARG A 627 -15.29 4.95 -19.93
N LYS A 628 -14.34 4.76 -20.86
CA LYS A 628 -12.94 4.44 -20.49
C LYS A 628 -12.31 5.49 -19.61
N LEU A 629 -12.54 6.77 -19.92
CA LEU A 629 -12.00 7.89 -19.15
C LEU A 629 -12.59 7.94 -17.73
N VAL A 630 -13.90 7.76 -17.59
CA VAL A 630 -14.56 7.74 -16.28
C VAL A 630 -14.20 6.47 -15.50
N ALA A 631 -14.10 5.32 -16.16
CA ALA A 631 -13.61 4.06 -15.58
C ALA A 631 -12.20 4.23 -15.00
N LEU A 632 -11.30 4.84 -15.77
CA LEU A 632 -9.94 5.13 -15.36
C LEU A 632 -9.87 6.12 -14.19
N ALA A 633 -10.75 7.13 -14.18
CA ALA A 633 -10.79 8.15 -13.13
C ALA A 633 -11.41 7.63 -11.82
N THR A 634 -12.41 6.74 -11.90
CA THR A 634 -13.13 6.18 -10.74
C THR A 634 -12.56 4.85 -10.25
N GLY A 635 -11.71 4.20 -11.05
CA GLY A 635 -11.16 2.87 -10.75
C GLY A 635 -12.15 1.72 -10.95
N LEU A 636 -13.33 2.00 -11.50
CA LEU A 636 -14.40 1.02 -11.75
C LEU A 636 -14.26 0.40 -13.14
N LYS A 637 -14.82 -0.80 -13.33
CA LYS A 637 -14.88 -1.41 -14.67
C LYS A 637 -15.93 -0.71 -15.53
N GLU A 638 -15.74 -0.71 -16.85
CA GLU A 638 -16.65 -0.11 -17.83
C GLU A 638 -18.09 -0.65 -17.74
N GLU A 639 -18.25 -1.89 -17.28
CA GLU A 639 -19.53 -2.60 -17.13
C GLU A 639 -20.26 -2.22 -15.83
N GLU A 640 -19.53 -1.79 -14.80
CA GLU A 640 -20.06 -1.43 -13.47
C GLU A 640 -20.42 0.06 -13.38
N LEU A 641 -19.99 0.85 -14.38
CA LEU A 641 -20.21 2.30 -14.43
C LEU A 641 -21.68 2.71 -14.53
N ASP A 642 -22.49 2.00 -15.32
CA ASP A 642 -23.90 2.36 -15.50
C ASP A 642 -24.69 2.14 -14.20
N ALA A 643 -24.41 1.05 -13.48
CA ALA A 643 -25.06 0.70 -12.23
C ALA A 643 -24.68 1.65 -11.08
N MET A 644 -23.45 2.17 -11.07
CA MET A 644 -22.98 3.11 -10.04
C MET A 644 -23.00 4.56 -10.51
N SER A 645 -23.55 4.85 -11.71
CA SER A 645 -23.55 6.19 -12.29
C SER A 645 -24.37 7.19 -11.47
N GLU A 646 -25.49 6.76 -10.89
CA GLU A 646 -26.33 7.58 -10.00
C GLU A 646 -25.64 7.86 -8.65
N GLU A 647 -25.01 6.85 -8.03
CA GLU A 647 -24.26 7.03 -6.77
C GLU A 647 -23.00 7.89 -6.97
N LEU A 648 -22.30 7.73 -8.10
CA LEU A 648 -21.17 8.58 -8.47
C LEU A 648 -21.62 10.03 -8.66
N LEU A 649 -22.76 10.24 -9.33
CA LEU A 649 -23.35 11.57 -9.50
C LEU A 649 -23.73 12.19 -8.15
N GLU A 650 -24.37 11.43 -7.25
CA GLU A 650 -24.71 11.88 -5.90
C GLU A 650 -23.46 12.17 -5.05
N SER A 651 -22.40 11.36 -5.15
CA SER A 651 -21.14 11.61 -4.42
C SER A 651 -20.41 12.87 -4.91
N LEU A 652 -20.47 13.15 -6.22
CA LEU A 652 -19.92 14.35 -6.83
C LEU A 652 -20.75 15.60 -6.50
N GLN A 653 -22.08 15.47 -6.45
CA GLN A 653 -22.99 16.55 -6.06
C GLN A 653 -22.97 16.82 -4.55
N GLY A 654 -22.84 15.77 -3.73
CA GLY A 654 -22.73 15.86 -2.26
C GLY A 654 -21.43 16.51 -1.78
N ASN A 655 -20.41 16.54 -2.64
CA ASN A 655 -19.16 17.28 -2.41
C ASN A 655 -19.18 18.72 -2.93
N GLN A 656 -20.29 19.22 -3.50
CA GLN A 656 -20.46 20.66 -3.66
C GLN A 656 -20.73 21.28 -2.28
N PRO A 657 -19.87 22.18 -1.78
CA PRO A 657 -20.24 22.97 -0.61
C PRO A 657 -21.50 23.76 -0.99
N GLY A 658 -22.56 23.55 -0.22
CA GLY A 658 -23.89 24.08 -0.50
C GLY A 658 -23.90 25.54 -0.92
N GLY A 659 -24.81 25.87 -1.83
CA GLY A 659 -25.00 27.17 -2.48
C GLY A 659 -25.02 28.37 -1.53
N GLY A 660 -23.82 28.86 -1.22
CA GLY A 660 -23.56 30.19 -0.69
C GLY A 660 -22.34 30.71 -1.42
N ALA A 661 -22.52 31.73 -2.26
CA ALA A 661 -21.42 32.46 -2.87
C ALA A 661 -20.40 32.82 -1.77
N PRO A 662 -19.10 32.48 -1.91
CA PRO A 662 -18.11 32.89 -0.93
C PRO A 662 -17.94 34.40 -1.05
N GLN A 663 -18.58 35.15 -0.16
CA GLN A 663 -18.23 36.54 0.08
C GLN A 663 -16.79 36.56 0.60
N THR A 664 -15.93 37.20 -0.18
CA THR A 664 -14.56 37.56 0.18
C THR A 664 -14.54 38.31 1.51
N PRO A 665 -13.79 37.88 2.55
CA PRO A 665 -13.34 38.80 3.58
C PRO A 665 -12.24 39.69 2.98
N PRO A 666 -12.20 41.00 3.30
CA PRO A 666 -11.28 41.92 2.67
C PRO A 666 -9.85 41.66 3.14
N ASN A 667 -8.95 41.60 2.14
CA ASN A 667 -7.47 41.65 2.13
C ASN A 667 -6.70 41.12 3.34
#